data_AF-A0A954Z2F2-F1
#
_entry.id   AF-A0A954Z2F2-F1
#
_cell.length_a   1.000
_cell.length_b   1.000
_cell.length_c   1.000
_cell.angle_alpha   90.00
_cell.angle_beta   90.00
_cell.angle_gamma   90.00
#
_symmetry.space_group_name_H-M   'P 1'
#
loop_
_entity.id
_entity.type
_entity.pdbx_description
1 polymer ?
#
loop_
_entity_poly.entity_id
_entity_poly.type
_entity_poly.pdbx_seq_one_letter_code
_entity_poly.pdbx_strand_id
1 'polypeptide(L)'
;DVGELSVAPDSVEWGHILSGEIGFTQTLTLTNPGVEPITISSVGFLVNAGVGHDFLLTLGGADYVGDHDDITFPTSVTIPGAQSIDAEVVFLPTETADNDVWLEFRGNFAAQRVRLRGSGGESTGHPFLHVVIVAPPVVVDFDQDGSEHVDVEGHDSHTHELGHSLAAFEWRENGQLLATTADATIDLPLGEHTLTLTIFDDNVPPEQLSLTQTINVVGPDAVPGALVRYYPASPSGATALLDAVPANAGYGEIVDTLDVIARSGRIGNSPFSADTMVRVNARIAIDQEGTYEFVLTGGAATRLFVNGAAVSGPISLDVGVHAIEARFAVNTLANLPLQITTRLNGAAATTIPAEAISHDETGLAPIINSAPTTGTEVGGNIIHIDGLGFVPLNQVVVHWGGTNISGESLTVTPTSVELTSPAGVGTIPVTIETPNGVSNSFDFTYVPGGPTPIVFTAADVATIAGPTTLAFGPDGRLYVATVQGKIAACTLDDDGNVTATQEINTLNTATNKGILGIAFNPFDPPSPVRIYVAHAQLFANGGACFEGASPYSGQVSVLTGPNFDTITPLITGLPVSNHDHGVNGMQFDNAGNLLVCVGGNTNAGIPACNIGNVPESPYSAAILKAEIWRPDFHGAVQYIDRSTGAVNMDQVFGNDVDPIDGLDLHVFAPGLRNAYDLVYTTASRIYATDNGPNPSFGPASTSATTESTSDPNEGDEFMLVEEDHYYGHPNRNRGRCDDRQNVYHDLTGVSVEGVFTQMLTELTPSTDGVMEYRSETFNGEMRGDIIVQKWNGPTRRIQLSADGRTVLANEALNVTADSLDITMGPGGAIYGANYSDNKIAVLRPFVAAGFNAFDISPWRAPATGGVPFVIAGTSFGALANTSVTIGGVPATLTSVSATRIRGVTPASASPPDAMVDVVVTVGSVSRTIPAAFRYLADPHVGHGPSASIVVDPGGNILGSSTYSQNSFLITNTSAAGHRIVRVTYDFRDAIFPDVVFDPTGNAGDTAFKPFQVNTDAGIDLGGHEFRCPHDGGFDQLVVRFDDFPAGQTFGFSVDADPTSINGASPPGPNDSGSISGLELTGAWITVVFDDGTSYRRQLFLTPGSETGARIDARPTALPRPTIAAVGVASSPANVTAAGQTIRVSGPAGADVRLLVVDGALYTSGLPGGGFDLDPYEANTARVVTEYNATIGAGGTVDIAVTLTKFDANAGINHIVAAFTDAQGRTSDVSNVIILDLN
;
A
#
# COMPACT_ATOMS: atom_id res chain seq x y z
N ASP A 1 0.61 -17.85 43.14
CA ASP A 1 -0.82 -17.52 43.05
C ASP A 1 -1.02 -16.04 43.29
N VAL A 2 -0.91 -15.27 42.22
CA VAL A 2 -1.36 -13.88 42.18
C VAL A 2 -2.89 -13.96 42.17
N GLY A 3 -3.59 -13.19 43.01
CA GLY A 3 -5.05 -13.29 43.09
C GLY A 3 -5.69 -13.09 41.70
N GLU A 4 -6.66 -13.92 41.34
CA GLU A 4 -7.39 -13.82 40.07
C GLU A 4 -8.74 -13.17 40.35
N LEU A 5 -8.98 -11.94 39.88
CA LEU A 5 -10.32 -11.35 39.93
C LEU A 5 -11.19 -12.08 38.90
N SER A 6 -12.40 -12.46 39.27
CA SER A 6 -13.40 -12.99 38.33
C SER A 6 -14.53 -11.98 38.15
N VAL A 7 -14.97 -11.75 36.92
CA VAL A 7 -16.06 -10.81 36.58
C VAL A 7 -17.16 -11.56 35.83
N ALA A 8 -18.42 -11.33 36.19
CA ALA A 8 -19.57 -11.91 35.50
C ALA A 8 -20.74 -10.92 35.38
N PRO A 9 -21.41 -10.80 34.23
CA PRO A 9 -21.05 -11.42 32.94
C PRO A 9 -19.75 -10.84 32.35
N ASP A 10 -19.15 -11.55 31.40
CA ASP A 10 -17.94 -11.15 30.66
C ASP A 10 -18.26 -10.28 29.42
N SER A 11 -19.54 -10.16 29.06
CA SER A 11 -20.05 -9.21 28.09
C SER A 11 -21.44 -8.71 28.43
N VAL A 12 -21.75 -7.48 28.02
CA VAL A 12 -23.06 -6.83 28.14
C VAL A 12 -23.43 -6.21 26.80
N GLU A 13 -24.67 -6.42 26.38
CA GLU A 13 -25.23 -5.91 25.12
C GLU A 13 -26.58 -5.23 25.41
N TRP A 14 -26.75 -4.00 24.94
CA TRP A 14 -27.97 -3.23 25.09
C TRP A 14 -28.84 -3.23 23.82
N GLY A 15 -28.30 -3.70 22.69
CA GLY A 15 -28.94 -3.56 21.38
C GLY A 15 -29.07 -2.08 21.01
N HIS A 16 -30.10 -1.78 20.22
CA HIS A 16 -30.35 -0.41 19.77
C HIS A 16 -31.12 0.40 20.82
N ILE A 17 -30.49 1.45 21.33
CA ILE A 17 -31.06 2.44 22.24
C ILE A 17 -30.97 3.80 21.56
N LEU A 18 -32.06 4.56 21.54
CA LEU A 18 -32.07 5.88 20.90
C LEU A 18 -31.11 6.83 21.63
N SER A 19 -30.37 7.65 20.88
CA SER A 19 -29.53 8.69 21.49
C SER A 19 -30.34 9.59 22.44
N GLY A 20 -29.85 9.76 23.66
CA GLY A 20 -30.48 10.48 24.77
C GLY A 20 -31.38 9.63 25.68
N GLU A 21 -31.66 8.37 25.34
CA GLU A 21 -32.37 7.44 26.21
C GLU A 21 -31.41 6.62 27.10
N ILE A 22 -31.95 6.09 28.21
CA ILE A 22 -31.16 5.31 29.17
C ILE A 22 -31.42 3.83 28.93
N GLY A 23 -30.37 3.09 28.53
CA GLY A 23 -30.38 1.64 28.49
C GLY A 23 -30.63 1.05 29.89
N PHE A 24 -31.14 -0.18 29.97
CA PHE A 24 -31.37 -0.82 31.26
C PHE A 24 -30.04 -1.01 32.02
N THR A 25 -30.01 -0.76 33.32
CA THR A 25 -28.79 -0.98 34.13
C THR A 25 -28.43 -2.46 34.18
N GLN A 26 -27.17 -2.79 33.89
CA GLN A 26 -26.62 -4.13 34.04
C GLN A 26 -25.69 -4.19 35.25
N THR A 27 -25.82 -5.25 36.06
CA THR A 27 -24.91 -5.51 37.18
C THR A 27 -23.80 -6.46 36.76
N LEU A 28 -22.56 -6.08 37.06
CA LEU A 28 -21.34 -6.89 36.99
C LEU A 28 -20.95 -7.33 38.39
N THR A 29 -20.85 -8.63 38.65
CA THR A 29 -20.38 -9.17 39.92
C THR A 29 -18.89 -9.45 39.87
N LEU A 30 -18.11 -8.69 40.65
CA LEU A 30 -16.66 -8.77 40.80
C LEU A 30 -16.34 -9.67 42.00
N THR A 31 -15.76 -10.84 41.76
CA THR A 31 -15.50 -11.86 42.79
C THR A 31 -14.01 -12.04 43.02
N ASN A 32 -13.59 -12.00 44.29
CA ASN A 32 -12.27 -12.43 44.73
C ASN A 32 -12.35 -13.88 45.25
N PRO A 33 -11.94 -14.88 44.46
CA PRO A 33 -11.95 -16.28 44.88
C PRO A 33 -10.80 -16.62 45.85
N GLY A 34 -9.78 -15.76 45.95
CA GLY A 34 -8.62 -15.95 46.83
C GLY A 34 -8.92 -15.67 48.30
N VAL A 35 -8.01 -16.05 49.18
CA VAL A 35 -8.13 -15.77 50.64
C VAL A 35 -7.54 -14.43 51.06
N GLU A 36 -6.66 -13.85 50.24
CA GLU A 36 -6.09 -12.52 50.46
C GLU A 36 -6.91 -11.43 49.75
N PRO A 37 -6.99 -10.20 50.29
CA PRO A 37 -7.71 -9.10 49.64
C PRO A 37 -7.08 -8.72 48.30
N ILE A 38 -7.92 -8.43 47.30
CA ILE A 38 -7.50 -7.79 46.05
C ILE A 38 -7.95 -6.33 46.04
N THR A 39 -7.13 -5.47 45.46
CA THR A 39 -7.40 -4.04 45.30
C THR A 39 -7.40 -3.70 43.82
N ILE A 40 -8.54 -3.22 43.33
CA ILE A 40 -8.66 -2.58 42.01
C ILE A 40 -8.03 -1.20 42.13
N SER A 41 -6.93 -0.99 41.41
CA SER A 41 -6.17 0.26 41.39
C SER A 41 -6.54 1.18 40.22
N SER A 42 -7.14 0.64 39.17
CA SER A 42 -7.71 1.45 38.09
C SER A 42 -8.81 0.73 37.32
N VAL A 43 -9.68 1.51 36.69
CA VAL A 43 -10.67 1.06 35.72
C VAL A 43 -10.45 1.78 34.39
N GLY A 44 -10.45 1.06 33.28
CA GLY A 44 -10.25 1.60 31.95
C GLY A 44 -11.46 1.33 31.04
N PHE A 45 -11.82 2.30 30.21
CA PHE A 45 -12.67 2.11 29.05
C PHE A 45 -11.75 2.11 27.85
N LEU A 46 -11.59 0.96 27.19
CA LEU A 46 -10.76 0.83 26.00
C LEU A 46 -11.68 0.70 24.78
N VAL A 47 -11.69 1.71 23.93
CA VAL A 47 -12.64 1.85 22.82
C VAL A 47 -12.18 0.95 21.66
N ASN A 48 -13.03 0.01 21.26
CA ASN A 48 -12.78 -0.91 20.14
C ASN A 48 -13.50 -0.43 18.86
N ALA A 49 -14.70 0.12 19.00
CA ALA A 49 -15.46 0.83 17.95
C ALA A 49 -16.48 1.78 18.61
N GLY A 50 -16.89 2.84 17.90
CA GLY A 50 -17.78 3.87 18.45
C GLY A 50 -17.10 4.72 19.53
N VAL A 51 -17.80 5.03 20.61
CA VAL A 51 -17.34 5.92 21.69
C VAL A 51 -17.50 5.31 23.09
N GLY A 52 -16.49 5.53 23.93
CA GLY A 52 -16.48 5.09 25.33
C GLY A 52 -17.39 5.92 26.24
N HIS A 53 -17.64 7.19 25.92
CA HIS A 53 -18.38 8.11 26.79
C HIS A 53 -19.86 7.76 26.95
N ASP A 54 -20.38 6.88 26.10
CA ASP A 54 -21.76 6.37 26.19
C ASP A 54 -21.92 5.28 27.27
N PHE A 55 -20.83 4.85 27.93
CA PHE A 55 -20.89 3.90 29.04
C PHE A 55 -20.54 4.55 30.37
N LEU A 56 -21.40 4.34 31.35
CA LEU A 56 -21.22 4.74 32.74
C LEU A 56 -21.04 3.50 33.62
N LEU A 57 -19.91 3.41 34.33
CA LEU A 57 -19.65 2.44 35.39
C LEU A 57 -19.78 3.10 36.77
N THR A 58 -20.59 2.53 37.64
CA THR A 58 -20.61 2.84 39.08
C THR A 58 -19.91 1.71 39.85
N LEU A 59 -18.78 2.02 40.48
CA LEU A 59 -17.99 1.07 41.29
C LEU A 59 -17.52 1.70 42.60
N GLY A 60 -17.80 1.04 43.73
CA GLY A 60 -17.37 1.52 45.05
C GLY A 60 -18.00 2.84 45.49
N GLY A 61 -19.14 3.21 44.89
CA GLY A 61 -19.85 4.47 45.14
C GLY A 61 -19.32 5.67 44.34
N ALA A 62 -18.46 5.44 43.34
CA ALA A 62 -17.97 6.44 42.40
C ALA A 62 -18.36 6.06 40.96
N ASP A 63 -18.61 7.09 40.16
CA ASP A 63 -19.00 6.98 38.76
C ASP A 63 -17.78 7.25 37.85
N TYR A 64 -17.62 6.40 36.84
CA TYR A 64 -16.58 6.48 35.82
C TYR A 64 -17.27 6.42 34.47
N VAL A 65 -17.03 7.43 33.62
CA VAL A 65 -17.60 7.53 32.27
C VAL A 65 -16.43 7.38 31.31
N GLY A 66 -16.59 6.64 30.22
CA GLY A 66 -15.56 6.57 29.19
C GLY A 66 -15.34 7.90 28.47
N ASP A 67 -14.47 7.91 27.47
CA ASP A 67 -14.22 9.06 26.60
C ASP A 67 -14.31 8.63 25.13
N HIS A 68 -14.11 9.54 24.18
CA HIS A 68 -14.00 9.21 22.77
C HIS A 68 -12.80 8.27 22.50
N ASP A 69 -11.70 8.45 23.25
CA ASP A 69 -10.50 7.61 23.23
C ASP A 69 -10.40 6.71 24.49
N ASP A 70 -9.44 5.78 24.48
CA ASP A 70 -9.06 4.99 25.65
C ASP A 70 -8.80 5.89 26.88
N ILE A 71 -9.57 5.68 27.94
CA ILE A 71 -9.40 6.41 29.20
C ILE A 71 -9.29 5.47 30.39
N THR A 72 -8.37 5.77 31.31
CA THR A 72 -8.17 5.00 32.54
C THR A 72 -8.25 5.89 33.77
N PHE A 73 -9.08 5.50 34.73
CA PHE A 73 -9.28 6.20 35.99
C PHE A 73 -8.59 5.47 37.14
N PRO A 74 -7.82 6.19 37.99
CA PRO A 74 -7.31 5.61 39.22
C PRO A 74 -8.47 5.34 40.19
N THR A 75 -8.43 4.20 40.87
CA THR A 75 -9.39 3.85 41.94
C THR A 75 -8.69 3.07 43.06
N SER A 76 -9.42 2.77 44.14
CA SER A 76 -8.89 2.00 45.27
C SER A 76 -10.01 1.21 45.94
N VAL A 77 -10.62 0.29 45.19
CA VAL A 77 -11.70 -0.58 45.69
C VAL A 77 -11.10 -1.92 46.10
N THR A 78 -11.28 -2.29 47.36
CA THR A 78 -10.73 -3.55 47.91
C THR A 78 -11.84 -4.57 48.08
N ILE A 79 -11.66 -5.76 47.50
CA ILE A 79 -12.54 -6.92 47.65
C ILE A 79 -11.86 -7.90 48.61
N PRO A 80 -12.41 -8.12 49.83
CA PRO A 80 -11.87 -9.10 50.76
C PRO A 80 -11.83 -10.50 50.16
N GLY A 81 -10.95 -11.37 50.66
CA GLY A 81 -10.87 -12.75 50.20
C GLY A 81 -12.21 -13.50 50.36
N ALA A 82 -12.54 -14.32 49.36
CA ALA A 82 -13.78 -15.09 49.24
C ALA A 82 -15.06 -14.25 49.31
N GLN A 83 -15.01 -13.00 48.82
CA GLN A 83 -16.17 -12.11 48.72
C GLN A 83 -16.36 -11.59 47.28
N SER A 84 -17.56 -11.09 47.03
CA SER A 84 -17.92 -10.41 45.80
C SER A 84 -18.49 -9.03 46.10
N ILE A 85 -18.29 -8.10 45.19
CA ILE A 85 -18.98 -6.81 45.15
C ILE A 85 -19.64 -6.64 43.79
N ASP A 86 -20.67 -5.80 43.72
CA ASP A 86 -21.32 -5.46 42.47
C ASP A 86 -20.80 -4.12 41.93
N ALA A 87 -20.70 -4.03 40.61
CA ALA A 87 -20.53 -2.80 39.85
C ALA A 87 -21.72 -2.68 38.90
N GLU A 88 -22.24 -1.47 38.73
CA GLU A 88 -23.36 -1.22 37.81
C GLU A 88 -22.83 -0.54 36.56
N VAL A 89 -23.24 -1.02 35.39
CA VAL A 89 -22.92 -0.40 34.10
C VAL A 89 -24.20 -0.05 33.37
N VAL A 90 -24.22 1.12 32.74
CA VAL A 90 -25.36 1.64 31.98
C VAL A 90 -24.86 2.16 30.64
N PHE A 91 -25.61 1.86 29.58
CA PHE A 91 -25.44 2.48 28.27
C PHE A 91 -26.35 3.69 28.13
N LEU A 92 -25.77 4.83 27.79
CA LEU A 92 -26.36 6.16 27.73
C LEU A 92 -25.94 6.80 26.40
N PRO A 93 -26.40 6.28 25.24
CA PRO A 93 -25.93 6.77 23.95
C PRO A 93 -26.20 8.25 23.82
N THR A 94 -25.18 9.02 23.48
CA THR A 94 -25.29 10.47 23.24
C THR A 94 -25.19 10.81 21.76
N GLU A 95 -24.78 9.85 20.93
CA GLU A 95 -24.68 9.97 19.48
C GLU A 95 -25.11 8.69 18.76
N THR A 96 -25.25 8.78 17.43
CA THR A 96 -25.60 7.64 16.57
C THR A 96 -24.33 6.87 16.26
N ALA A 97 -24.02 5.85 17.07
CA ALA A 97 -22.82 5.04 16.90
C ALA A 97 -23.05 3.60 17.38
N ASP A 98 -22.50 2.62 16.67
CA ASP A 98 -22.35 1.27 17.19
C ASP A 98 -21.13 1.25 18.13
N ASN A 99 -21.40 1.23 19.44
CA ASN A 99 -20.37 1.32 20.46
C ASN A 99 -19.94 -0.07 20.93
N ASP A 100 -18.63 -0.32 20.95
CA ASP A 100 -17.99 -1.54 21.45
C ASP A 100 -16.76 -1.18 22.26
N VAL A 101 -16.81 -1.40 23.57
CA VAL A 101 -15.83 -0.90 24.54
C VAL A 101 -15.45 -2.00 25.53
N TRP A 102 -14.16 -2.17 25.78
CA TRP A 102 -13.67 -3.03 26.85
C TRP A 102 -13.58 -2.26 28.16
N LEU A 103 -14.38 -2.66 29.14
CA LEU A 103 -14.23 -2.21 30.51
C LEU A 103 -13.18 -3.06 31.22
N GLU A 104 -12.03 -2.48 31.51
CA GLU A 104 -10.87 -3.15 32.09
C GLU A 104 -10.69 -2.81 33.58
N PHE A 105 -10.51 -3.82 34.43
CA PHE A 105 -10.15 -3.67 35.83
C PHE A 105 -8.68 -4.07 36.02
N ARG A 106 -7.85 -3.17 36.59
CA ARG A 106 -6.46 -3.45 36.95
C ARG A 106 -6.23 -3.31 38.44
N GLY A 107 -5.29 -4.06 38.98
CA GLY A 107 -4.99 -4.08 40.40
C GLY A 107 -3.78 -4.93 40.75
N ASN A 108 -3.75 -5.44 41.97
CA ASN A 108 -2.79 -6.47 42.39
C ASN A 108 -3.15 -7.89 41.88
N PHE A 109 -3.82 -7.96 40.73
CA PHE A 109 -4.31 -9.15 40.03
C PHE A 109 -4.12 -8.98 38.52
N ALA A 110 -4.19 -10.07 37.74
CA ALA A 110 -4.13 -10.00 36.29
C ALA A 110 -5.35 -9.26 35.73
N ALA A 111 -5.13 -8.27 34.84
CA ALA A 111 -6.20 -7.41 34.33
C ALA A 111 -7.39 -8.23 33.79
N GLN A 112 -8.60 -7.81 34.13
CA GLN A 112 -9.85 -8.45 33.69
C GLN A 112 -10.63 -7.48 32.83
N ARG A 113 -11.27 -7.99 31.78
CA ARG A 113 -12.05 -7.17 30.84
C ARG A 113 -13.48 -7.68 30.73
N VAL A 114 -14.41 -6.76 30.58
CA VAL A 114 -15.81 -7.01 30.23
C VAL A 114 -16.11 -6.26 28.93
N ARG A 115 -16.68 -6.93 27.93
CA ARG A 115 -17.07 -6.27 26.68
C ARG A 115 -18.41 -5.57 26.86
N LEU A 116 -18.50 -4.28 26.57
CA LEU A 116 -19.72 -3.48 26.61
C LEU A 116 -20.11 -3.13 25.17
N ARG A 117 -21.35 -3.43 24.75
CA ARG A 117 -21.83 -3.14 23.40
C ARG A 117 -23.23 -2.55 23.40
N GLY A 118 -23.45 -1.56 22.56
CA GLY A 118 -24.77 -0.98 22.35
C GLY A 118 -24.77 -0.05 21.15
N SER A 119 -25.86 -0.04 20.40
CA SER A 119 -26.04 0.84 19.26
C SER A 119 -26.80 2.08 19.69
N GLY A 120 -26.16 3.24 19.61
CA GLY A 120 -26.82 4.53 19.63
C GLY A 120 -27.58 4.72 18.32
N GLY A 121 -28.90 4.76 18.39
CA GLY A 121 -29.77 4.93 17.25
C GLY A 121 -30.01 6.37 16.87
N GLU A 122 -30.19 6.62 15.57
CA GLU A 122 -30.75 7.89 15.11
C GLU A 122 -32.16 8.05 15.69
N SER A 123 -32.49 9.23 16.20
CA SER A 123 -33.77 9.51 16.88
C SER A 123 -35.04 9.33 16.01
N THR A 124 -34.89 8.95 14.73
CA THR A 124 -35.92 8.96 13.68
C THR A 124 -36.66 7.61 13.50
N GLY A 125 -36.07 6.47 13.90
CA GLY A 125 -36.81 5.21 14.16
C GLY A 125 -37.14 4.26 12.99
N HIS A 126 -36.42 4.25 11.86
CA HIS A 126 -36.66 3.34 10.72
C HIS A 126 -35.61 2.21 10.62
N PRO A 127 -36.00 0.93 10.39
CA PRO A 127 -35.10 -0.23 10.54
C PRO A 127 -34.16 -0.52 9.34
N PHE A 128 -34.42 0.03 8.16
CA PHE A 128 -33.65 -0.27 6.94
C PHE A 128 -33.13 0.95 6.18
N LEU A 129 -33.97 1.96 5.94
CA LEU A 129 -33.56 3.21 5.32
C LEU A 129 -32.56 3.97 6.18
N HIS A 130 -31.55 4.58 5.55
CA HIS A 130 -30.58 5.46 6.16
C HIS A 130 -30.40 6.70 5.27
N VAL A 131 -30.75 7.86 5.81
CA VAL A 131 -30.65 9.13 5.07
C VAL A 131 -29.33 9.77 5.46
N VAL A 132 -28.50 10.11 4.48
CA VAL A 132 -27.24 10.86 4.67
C VAL A 132 -27.40 12.21 3.99
N ILE A 133 -27.10 13.28 4.73
CA ILE A 133 -27.05 14.64 4.21
C ILE A 133 -25.62 15.15 4.40
N VAL A 134 -24.97 15.52 3.31
CA VAL A 134 -23.73 16.31 3.34
C VAL A 134 -24.08 17.72 2.88
N ALA A 135 -23.92 18.69 3.77
CA ALA A 135 -24.17 20.10 3.48
C ALA A 135 -23.32 20.98 4.39
N PRO A 136 -22.88 22.17 3.94
CA PRO A 136 -22.19 23.11 4.78
C PRO A 136 -23.13 23.57 5.93
N PRO A 137 -22.67 23.55 7.20
CA PRO A 137 -23.52 23.98 8.32
C PRO A 137 -23.77 25.50 8.30
N VAL A 138 -22.87 26.25 7.66
CA VAL A 138 -22.99 27.70 7.47
C VAL A 138 -22.55 28.05 6.06
N VAL A 139 -23.35 28.90 5.41
CA VAL A 139 -23.03 29.50 4.12
C VAL A 139 -23.10 31.01 4.26
N VAL A 140 -22.22 31.74 3.58
CA VAL A 140 -22.16 33.20 3.66
C VAL A 140 -22.67 33.78 2.36
N ASP A 141 -23.74 34.58 2.44
CA ASP A 141 -24.27 35.40 1.33
C ASP A 141 -23.32 36.59 1.10
N PHE A 142 -22.28 36.38 0.30
CA PHE A 142 -21.25 37.41 0.09
C PHE A 142 -21.69 38.53 -0.87
N ASP A 143 -22.64 38.28 -1.76
CA ASP A 143 -23.13 39.27 -2.71
C ASP A 143 -24.27 40.14 -2.16
N GLN A 144 -24.78 39.79 -0.98
CA GLN A 144 -25.80 40.49 -0.20
C GLN A 144 -27.12 40.63 -0.97
N ASP A 145 -27.45 39.65 -1.80
CA ASP A 145 -28.74 39.63 -2.50
C ASP A 145 -29.91 39.18 -1.60
N GLY A 146 -29.58 38.66 -0.41
CA GLY A 146 -30.53 38.19 0.60
C GLY A 146 -30.79 36.69 0.54
N SER A 147 -30.06 35.95 -0.30
CA SER A 147 -30.07 34.50 -0.45
C SER A 147 -28.70 33.96 -0.91
N GLU A 148 -28.48 32.66 -0.80
CA GLU A 148 -27.29 32.02 -1.35
C GLU A 148 -27.61 30.63 -1.92
N HIS A 149 -26.87 30.25 -2.95
CA HIS A 149 -26.90 28.92 -3.54
C HIS A 149 -26.17 27.94 -2.61
N VAL A 150 -26.91 26.98 -2.07
CA VAL A 150 -26.35 25.95 -1.19
C VAL A 150 -26.37 24.60 -1.88
N ASP A 151 -25.19 24.06 -2.15
CA ASP A 151 -25.03 22.69 -2.59
C ASP A 151 -25.29 21.74 -1.41
N VAL A 152 -26.22 20.82 -1.61
CA VAL A 152 -26.59 19.77 -0.65
C VAL A 152 -26.51 18.43 -1.35
N GLU A 153 -25.90 17.47 -0.68
CA GLU A 153 -25.64 16.15 -1.21
C GLU A 153 -26.41 15.12 -0.38
N GLY A 154 -27.05 14.19 -1.08
CA GLY A 154 -27.86 13.13 -0.50
C GLY A 154 -27.58 11.76 -1.09
N HIS A 155 -26.66 11.68 -2.05
CA HIS A 155 -26.33 10.46 -2.77
C HIS A 155 -25.79 9.32 -1.89
N ASP A 156 -25.27 9.64 -0.70
CA ASP A 156 -24.83 8.65 0.30
C ASP A 156 -25.99 7.99 1.07
N SER A 157 -27.22 8.51 0.94
CA SER A 157 -28.40 7.86 1.52
C SER A 157 -28.64 6.50 0.88
N HIS A 158 -29.05 5.51 1.66
CA HIS A 158 -29.24 4.13 1.19
C HIS A 158 -30.30 3.36 1.98
N THR A 159 -30.52 2.10 1.59
CA THR A 159 -31.36 1.14 2.32
C THR A 159 -30.56 -0.11 2.63
N HIS A 160 -30.70 -0.64 3.84
CA HIS A 160 -30.17 -1.95 4.25
C HIS A 160 -31.17 -3.09 3.99
N GLU A 161 -32.32 -2.82 3.36
CA GLU A 161 -33.29 -3.86 3.04
C GLU A 161 -32.84 -4.70 1.82
N LEU A 162 -32.70 -6.00 2.04
CA LEU A 162 -32.22 -6.94 1.02
C LEU A 162 -33.16 -7.00 -0.19
N GLY A 163 -32.62 -6.74 -1.39
CA GLY A 163 -33.35 -6.83 -2.66
C GLY A 163 -34.15 -5.59 -3.04
N HIS A 164 -34.04 -4.52 -2.25
CA HIS A 164 -34.68 -3.22 -2.47
C HIS A 164 -33.64 -2.13 -2.76
N SER A 165 -34.09 -1.01 -3.31
CA SER A 165 -33.22 0.14 -3.65
C SER A 165 -33.98 1.45 -3.43
N LEU A 166 -33.26 2.55 -3.26
CA LEU A 166 -33.90 3.87 -3.23
C LEU A 166 -34.50 4.20 -4.61
N ALA A 167 -35.77 4.56 -4.63
CA ALA A 167 -36.52 4.92 -5.82
C ALA A 167 -36.68 6.44 -6.00
N ALA A 168 -36.63 7.22 -4.91
CA ALA A 168 -36.79 8.68 -4.98
C ALA A 168 -36.13 9.41 -3.81
N PHE A 169 -35.83 10.68 -4.05
CA PHE A 169 -35.32 11.65 -3.09
C PHE A 169 -36.24 12.88 -3.11
N GLU A 170 -36.52 13.46 -1.95
CA GLU A 170 -37.25 14.72 -1.83
C GLU A 170 -36.59 15.62 -0.79
N TRP A 171 -35.97 16.69 -1.26
CA TRP A 171 -35.51 17.80 -0.43
C TRP A 171 -36.67 18.73 -0.13
N ARG A 172 -36.96 18.97 1.15
CA ARG A 172 -38.06 19.83 1.60
C ARG A 172 -37.62 20.81 2.65
N GLU A 173 -38.25 21.97 2.67
CA GLU A 173 -38.19 22.91 3.79
C GLU A 173 -39.62 23.30 4.18
N ASN A 174 -39.97 23.22 5.46
CA ASN A 174 -41.32 23.55 5.95
C ASN A 174 -42.45 22.81 5.18
N GLY A 175 -42.16 21.61 4.67
CA GLY A 175 -43.05 20.80 3.84
C GLY A 175 -43.11 21.17 2.36
N GLN A 176 -42.48 22.26 1.91
CA GLN A 176 -42.36 22.64 0.50
C GLN A 176 -41.25 21.82 -0.17
N LEU A 177 -41.55 21.22 -1.33
CA LEU A 177 -40.56 20.48 -2.14
C LEU A 177 -39.63 21.47 -2.85
N LEU A 178 -38.32 21.29 -2.68
CA LEU A 178 -37.25 22.10 -3.26
C LEU A 178 -36.56 21.37 -4.41
N ALA A 179 -36.20 20.09 -4.21
CA ALA A 179 -35.55 19.27 -5.23
C ALA A 179 -35.94 17.79 -5.10
N THR A 180 -35.75 17.01 -6.17
CA THR A 180 -36.05 15.57 -6.22
C THR A 180 -34.87 14.70 -6.67
N THR A 181 -33.70 15.31 -6.80
CA THR A 181 -32.43 14.62 -7.09
C THR A 181 -31.74 14.28 -5.77
N ALA A 182 -30.84 13.30 -5.79
CA ALA A 182 -30.05 12.94 -4.61
C ALA A 182 -29.22 14.15 -4.14
N ASP A 183 -28.48 14.75 -5.06
CA ASP A 183 -27.76 16.01 -4.84
C ASP A 183 -28.50 17.17 -5.51
N ALA A 184 -28.48 18.35 -4.90
CA ALA A 184 -29.16 19.53 -5.39
C ALA A 184 -28.45 20.82 -4.98
N THR A 185 -28.60 21.86 -5.79
CA THR A 185 -28.28 23.24 -5.40
C THR A 185 -29.59 23.94 -5.06
N ILE A 186 -29.70 24.48 -3.85
CA ILE A 186 -30.92 25.07 -3.30
C ILE A 186 -30.68 26.54 -2.94
N ASP A 187 -31.55 27.42 -3.43
CA ASP A 187 -31.59 28.83 -3.04
C ASP A 187 -32.19 28.99 -1.64
N LEU A 188 -31.37 29.42 -0.68
CA LEU A 188 -31.80 29.67 0.70
C LEU A 188 -31.65 31.16 1.04
N PRO A 189 -32.71 31.85 1.52
CA PRO A 189 -32.59 33.24 1.97
C PRO A 189 -31.69 33.37 3.21
N LEU A 190 -31.37 34.59 3.63
CA LEU A 190 -30.68 34.81 4.91
C LEU A 190 -31.48 34.25 6.09
N GLY A 191 -30.83 33.44 6.93
CA GLY A 191 -31.40 32.88 8.14
C GLY A 191 -31.05 31.40 8.35
N GLU A 192 -31.65 30.83 9.40
CA GLU A 192 -31.54 29.42 9.69
C GLU A 192 -32.58 28.64 8.88
N HIS A 193 -32.12 27.63 8.16
CA HIS A 193 -32.91 26.74 7.31
C HIS A 193 -32.79 25.31 7.82
N THR A 194 -33.92 24.65 8.04
CA THR A 194 -33.94 23.22 8.34
C THR A 194 -34.40 22.48 7.09
N LEU A 195 -33.43 21.96 6.33
CA LEU A 195 -33.71 21.12 5.20
C LEU A 195 -34.01 19.70 5.66
N THR A 196 -35.00 19.09 5.05
CA THR A 196 -35.38 17.69 5.25
C THR A 196 -35.13 16.93 3.96
N LEU A 197 -34.20 15.98 3.96
CA LEU A 197 -34.11 14.98 2.89
C LEU A 197 -35.03 13.83 3.26
N THR A 198 -35.97 13.49 2.38
CA THR A 198 -36.75 12.26 2.47
C THR A 198 -36.35 11.32 1.35
N ILE A 199 -35.96 10.10 1.70
CA ILE A 199 -35.69 9.03 0.74
C ILE A 199 -36.87 8.05 0.74
N PHE A 200 -37.09 7.45 -0.42
CA PHE A 200 -38.12 6.44 -0.64
C PHE A 200 -37.47 5.23 -1.28
N ASP A 201 -37.82 4.03 -0.86
CA ASP A 201 -37.40 2.80 -1.55
C ASP A 201 -38.35 2.40 -2.69
N ASP A 202 -38.07 1.26 -3.30
CA ASP A 202 -38.85 0.63 -4.36
C ASP A 202 -39.88 -0.39 -3.85
N ASN A 203 -40.18 -0.43 -2.55
CA ASN A 203 -41.23 -1.28 -2.00
C ASN A 203 -42.61 -0.92 -2.59
N VAL A 204 -43.56 -1.86 -2.47
CA VAL A 204 -44.96 -1.65 -2.90
C VAL A 204 -45.90 -1.91 -1.72
N PRO A 205 -46.32 -0.86 -0.96
CA PRO A 205 -46.03 0.56 -1.17
C PRO A 205 -44.61 0.99 -0.73
N PRO A 206 -44.04 2.09 -1.27
CA PRO A 206 -42.72 2.57 -0.86
C PRO A 206 -42.65 2.90 0.63
N GLU A 207 -41.59 2.46 1.30
CA GLU A 207 -41.21 2.95 2.62
C GLU A 207 -40.40 4.24 2.47
N GLN A 208 -40.37 5.06 3.53
CA GLN A 208 -39.69 6.35 3.50
C GLN A 208 -39.07 6.70 4.86
N LEU A 209 -37.93 7.38 4.81
CA LEU A 209 -37.25 7.96 5.97
C LEU A 209 -36.83 9.39 5.65
N SER A 210 -36.86 10.25 6.66
CA SER A 210 -36.42 11.63 6.54
C SER A 210 -35.34 11.94 7.57
N LEU A 211 -34.28 12.64 7.15
CA LEU A 211 -33.32 13.30 8.03
C LEU A 211 -33.38 14.80 7.79
N THR A 212 -33.07 15.58 8.82
CA THR A 212 -32.98 17.03 8.73
C THR A 212 -31.57 17.54 8.99
N GLN A 213 -31.10 18.47 8.17
CA GLN A 213 -29.88 19.23 8.38
C GLN A 213 -30.23 20.71 8.52
N THR A 214 -29.68 21.35 9.56
CA THR A 214 -29.76 22.80 9.70
C THR A 214 -28.59 23.45 8.98
N ILE A 215 -28.91 24.43 8.15
CA ILE A 215 -27.98 25.25 7.39
C ILE A 215 -28.28 26.69 7.75
N ASN A 216 -27.27 27.43 8.20
CA ASN A 216 -27.43 28.85 8.48
C ASN A 216 -26.82 29.68 7.36
N VAL A 217 -27.65 30.40 6.62
CA VAL A 217 -27.17 31.37 5.63
C VAL A 217 -27.01 32.70 6.35
N VAL A 218 -25.76 33.12 6.52
CA VAL A 218 -25.42 34.35 7.24
C VAL A 218 -25.00 35.44 6.27
N GLY A 219 -25.28 36.69 6.66
CA GLY A 219 -24.67 37.83 5.98
C GLY A 219 -23.16 37.88 6.24
N PRO A 220 -22.41 38.59 5.40
CA PRO A 220 -20.97 38.71 5.56
C PRO A 220 -20.62 39.56 6.81
N ASP A 221 -21.59 40.21 7.45
CA ASP A 221 -21.42 40.95 8.71
C ASP A 221 -21.50 40.07 9.97
N ALA A 222 -21.79 38.77 9.81
CA ALA A 222 -22.03 37.83 10.91
C ALA A 222 -21.42 36.42 10.67
N VAL A 223 -20.32 36.33 9.93
CA VAL A 223 -19.60 35.05 9.68
C VAL A 223 -19.13 34.43 11.01
N PRO A 224 -19.36 33.14 11.30
CA PRO A 224 -18.93 32.51 12.56
C PRO A 224 -17.42 32.59 12.81
N GLY A 225 -17.04 32.56 14.08
CA GLY A 225 -15.64 32.64 14.49
C GLY A 225 -15.10 34.07 14.43
N ALA A 226 -13.81 34.22 14.69
CA ALA A 226 -13.12 35.50 14.74
C ALA A 226 -12.13 35.66 13.58
N LEU A 227 -12.15 36.84 12.96
CA LEU A 227 -11.20 37.21 11.93
C LEU A 227 -9.89 37.70 12.57
N VAL A 228 -8.81 36.95 12.35
CA VAL A 228 -7.48 37.26 12.85
C VAL A 228 -6.60 37.72 11.72
N ARG A 229 -6.02 38.91 11.86
CA ARG A 229 -5.18 39.55 10.85
C ARG A 229 -3.81 39.89 11.40
N TYR A 230 -2.77 39.58 10.64
CA TYR A 230 -1.38 39.70 11.04
C TYR A 230 -0.68 40.79 10.24
N TYR A 231 -0.04 41.72 10.96
CA TYR A 231 0.60 42.88 10.38
C TYR A 231 2.09 42.87 10.77
N PRO A 232 3.00 42.46 9.88
CA PRO A 232 4.44 42.48 10.16
C PRO A 232 4.92 43.94 10.31
N ALA A 233 5.69 44.22 11.36
CA ALA A 233 5.98 45.59 11.80
C ALA A 233 7.39 46.11 11.47
N SER A 234 8.22 45.34 10.76
CA SER A 234 9.63 45.66 10.52
C SER A 234 9.81 47.00 9.76
N PRO A 235 10.67 47.95 10.22
CA PRO A 235 11.49 47.96 11.45
C PRO A 235 10.88 48.77 12.63
N SER A 236 9.64 49.24 12.52
CA SER A 236 8.94 50.07 13.52
C SER A 236 8.56 49.35 14.82
N GLY A 237 8.55 48.01 14.82
CA GLY A 237 8.19 47.16 15.97
C GLY A 237 6.67 47.03 16.17
N ALA A 238 6.21 45.86 16.63
CA ALA A 238 4.77 45.52 16.66
C ALA A 238 3.92 46.46 17.53
N THR A 239 4.51 47.02 18.59
CA THR A 239 3.81 47.97 19.48
C THR A 239 3.40 49.27 18.78
N ALA A 240 4.17 49.74 17.79
CA ALA A 240 3.87 50.97 17.08
C ALA A 240 2.60 50.85 16.21
N LEU A 241 2.29 49.63 15.75
CA LEU A 241 1.11 49.37 14.91
C LEU A 241 -0.20 49.32 15.71
N LEU A 242 -0.14 49.14 17.04
CA LEU A 242 -1.35 49.05 17.88
C LEU A 242 -2.27 50.26 17.75
N ASP A 243 -1.70 51.46 17.54
CA ASP A 243 -2.45 52.72 17.39
C ASP A 243 -2.41 53.26 15.94
N ALA A 244 -1.70 52.59 15.03
CA ALA A 244 -1.52 52.96 13.63
C ALA A 244 -1.56 51.71 12.73
N VAL A 245 -2.73 51.07 12.68
CA VAL A 245 -2.93 49.81 11.94
C VAL A 245 -2.74 50.06 10.43
N PRO A 246 -1.84 49.32 9.76
CA PRO A 246 -1.68 49.41 8.30
C PRO A 246 -2.98 49.04 7.56
N ALA A 247 -3.12 49.50 6.32
CA ALA A 247 -4.29 49.18 5.49
C ALA A 247 -4.40 47.67 5.20
N ASN A 248 -3.27 47.04 4.86
CA ASN A 248 -3.25 45.64 4.43
C ASN A 248 -2.59 44.76 5.49
N ALA A 249 -3.24 43.64 5.79
CA ALA A 249 -2.63 42.55 6.56
C ALA A 249 -1.67 41.76 5.66
N GLY A 250 -0.63 41.18 6.24
CA GLY A 250 0.28 40.27 5.53
C GLY A 250 -0.18 38.81 5.57
N TYR A 251 -1.15 38.49 6.42
CA TYR A 251 -1.79 37.18 6.53
C TYR A 251 -3.12 37.33 7.27
N GLY A 252 -4.10 36.49 6.95
CA GLY A 252 -5.40 36.42 7.63
C GLY A 252 -5.85 34.98 7.84
N GLU A 253 -6.55 34.72 8.94
CA GLU A 253 -7.22 33.45 9.20
C GLU A 253 -8.51 33.67 9.97
N ILE A 254 -9.41 32.69 9.89
CA ILE A 254 -10.62 32.59 10.71
C ILE A 254 -10.33 31.52 11.78
N VAL A 255 -10.67 31.82 13.03
CA VAL A 255 -10.53 30.90 14.16
C VAL A 255 -11.83 30.82 14.96
N ASP A 256 -12.18 29.64 15.44
CA ASP A 256 -13.45 29.44 16.17
C ASP A 256 -13.43 30.03 17.59
N THR A 257 -12.24 30.38 18.09
CA THR A 257 -12.03 30.95 19.41
C THR A 257 -11.28 32.27 19.33
N LEU A 258 -11.27 33.05 20.41
CA LEU A 258 -10.51 34.29 20.49
C LEU A 258 -9.04 34.09 20.90
N ASP A 259 -8.51 32.89 20.63
CA ASP A 259 -7.18 32.46 21.04
C ASP A 259 -6.23 32.30 19.83
N VAL A 260 -4.99 32.76 19.99
CA VAL A 260 -3.90 32.56 19.02
C VAL A 260 -2.71 31.95 19.74
N ILE A 261 -2.30 30.76 19.31
CA ILE A 261 -1.21 29.98 19.92
C ILE A 261 0.01 29.86 19.01
N ALA A 262 1.13 29.38 19.55
CA ALA A 262 2.32 29.09 18.77
C ALA A 262 2.16 27.76 18.02
N ARG A 263 2.39 27.74 16.70
CA ARG A 263 2.39 26.52 15.87
C ARG A 263 3.68 26.45 15.07
N SER A 264 4.44 25.36 15.20
CA SER A 264 5.68 25.12 14.44
C SER A 264 6.68 26.31 14.40
N GLY A 265 6.83 27.00 15.52
CA GLY A 265 7.71 28.19 15.62
C GLY A 265 7.15 29.47 14.99
N ARG A 266 5.84 29.55 14.76
CA ARG A 266 5.13 30.68 14.16
C ARG A 266 4.01 31.19 15.06
N ILE A 267 3.53 32.41 14.77
CA ILE A 267 2.40 33.06 15.44
C ILE A 267 1.11 32.65 14.73
N GLY A 268 0.25 31.85 15.38
CA GLY A 268 -0.92 31.27 14.72
C GLY A 268 -0.52 30.41 13.52
N ASN A 269 -1.31 30.46 12.45
CA ASN A 269 -0.96 29.80 11.17
C ASN A 269 -0.15 30.70 10.22
N SER A 270 0.14 31.94 10.62
CA SER A 270 0.86 32.90 9.78
C SER A 270 2.31 32.48 9.49
N PRO A 271 2.98 33.01 8.45
CA PRO A 271 4.40 32.77 8.21
C PRO A 271 5.34 33.51 9.18
N PHE A 272 4.82 34.27 10.15
CA PHE A 272 5.61 35.15 11.00
C PHE A 272 5.99 34.49 12.33
N SER A 273 7.18 34.80 12.84
CA SER A 273 7.69 34.27 14.12
C SER A 273 7.99 35.33 15.18
N ALA A 274 7.97 36.62 14.80
CA ALA A 274 8.31 37.76 15.64
C ALA A 274 7.76 39.07 15.04
N ASP A 275 7.90 40.15 15.80
CA ASP A 275 7.62 41.55 15.40
C ASP A 275 6.34 41.74 14.55
N THR A 276 5.24 41.16 15.00
CA THR A 276 3.94 41.17 14.30
C THR A 276 2.85 41.70 15.21
N MET A 277 2.03 42.63 14.71
CA MET A 277 0.79 42.99 15.38
C MET A 277 -0.33 42.04 14.94
N VAL A 278 -0.95 41.37 15.89
CA VAL A 278 -2.11 40.50 15.66
C VAL A 278 -3.37 41.29 16.01
N ARG A 279 -4.31 41.39 15.08
CA ARG A 279 -5.61 42.03 15.27
C ARG A 279 -6.69 40.96 15.21
N VAL A 280 -7.37 40.75 16.33
CA VAL A 280 -8.51 39.85 16.46
C VAL A 280 -9.77 40.70 16.39
N ASN A 281 -10.59 40.47 15.37
CA ASN A 281 -11.89 41.11 15.21
C ASN A 281 -12.99 40.08 15.37
N ALA A 282 -13.93 40.38 16.26
CA ALA A 282 -15.07 39.54 16.54
C ALA A 282 -16.29 40.41 16.85
N ARG A 283 -17.45 39.77 16.89
CA ARG A 283 -18.73 40.21 17.36
C ARG A 283 -19.15 39.18 18.39
N ILE A 284 -19.49 39.64 19.58
CA ILE A 284 -19.88 38.77 20.68
C ILE A 284 -21.35 38.99 20.97
N ALA A 285 -22.14 37.93 20.89
CA ALA A 285 -23.52 37.91 21.38
C ALA A 285 -23.52 37.90 22.91
N ILE A 286 -24.13 38.92 23.50
CA ILE A 286 -24.37 39.06 24.94
C ILE A 286 -25.83 38.72 25.22
N ASP A 287 -26.05 37.70 26.04
CA ASP A 287 -27.36 37.15 26.40
C ASP A 287 -27.94 37.77 27.70
N GLN A 288 -27.07 38.32 28.54
CA GLN A 288 -27.44 38.97 29.80
C GLN A 288 -26.85 40.37 29.90
N GLU A 289 -27.71 41.36 30.20
CA GLU A 289 -27.26 42.70 30.60
C GLU A 289 -26.39 42.62 31.88
N GLY A 290 -25.23 43.28 31.86
CA GLY A 290 -24.31 43.22 32.97
C GLY A 290 -23.07 44.08 32.81
N THR A 291 -22.22 44.05 33.82
CA THR A 291 -20.90 44.68 33.75
C THR A 291 -19.87 43.63 33.34
N TYR A 292 -19.36 43.74 32.11
CA TYR A 292 -18.38 42.84 31.51
C TYR A 292 -16.98 43.43 31.57
N GLU A 293 -15.98 42.62 31.91
CA GLU A 293 -14.56 42.98 31.72
C GLU A 293 -13.92 41.95 30.79
N PHE A 294 -13.49 42.40 29.61
CA PHE A 294 -12.69 41.56 28.70
C PHE A 294 -11.22 41.59 29.12
N VAL A 295 -10.67 40.42 29.44
CA VAL A 295 -9.30 40.24 29.91
C VAL A 295 -8.47 39.71 28.76
N LEU A 296 -7.46 40.50 28.38
CA LEU A 296 -6.47 40.13 27.36
C LEU A 296 -5.25 39.48 28.02
N THR A 297 -4.91 38.27 27.60
CA THR A 297 -3.69 37.54 28.00
C THR A 297 -2.72 37.48 26.83
N GLY A 298 -1.41 37.51 27.12
CA GLY A 298 -0.36 37.51 26.11
C GLY A 298 -0.06 38.90 25.54
N GLY A 299 0.73 38.94 24.47
CA GLY A 299 1.23 40.16 23.85
C GLY A 299 2.28 40.89 24.71
N ALA A 300 3.20 41.60 24.07
CA ALA A 300 4.08 42.56 24.74
C ALA A 300 3.34 43.87 25.09
N ALA A 301 2.29 44.19 24.35
CA ALA A 301 1.37 45.29 24.60
C ALA A 301 0.03 45.02 23.90
N THR A 302 -1.06 45.57 24.42
CA THR A 302 -2.41 45.33 23.88
C THR A 302 -3.25 46.59 23.75
N ARG A 303 -4.27 46.54 22.88
CA ARG A 303 -5.40 47.47 22.82
C ARG A 303 -6.68 46.68 22.75
N LEU A 304 -7.72 47.16 23.41
CA LEU A 304 -9.06 46.62 23.36
C LEU A 304 -10.03 47.72 22.96
N PHE A 305 -10.91 47.41 22.02
CA PHE A 305 -12.02 48.25 21.64
C PHE A 305 -13.31 47.42 21.73
N VAL A 306 -14.35 48.04 22.28
CA VAL A 306 -15.71 47.49 22.32
C VAL A 306 -16.62 48.49 21.63
N ASN A 307 -17.36 48.06 20.62
CA ASN A 307 -18.18 48.91 19.76
C ASN A 307 -17.40 50.12 19.21
N GLY A 308 -16.13 49.92 18.87
CA GLY A 308 -15.22 50.95 18.34
C GLY A 308 -14.64 51.92 19.39
N ALA A 309 -15.08 51.87 20.65
CA ALA A 309 -14.53 52.70 21.72
C ALA A 309 -13.41 51.95 22.46
N ALA A 310 -12.31 52.64 22.77
CA ALA A 310 -11.22 52.06 23.56
C ALA A 310 -11.69 51.76 25.00
N VAL A 311 -11.42 50.56 25.50
CA VAL A 311 -11.84 50.11 26.83
C VAL A 311 -10.64 49.62 27.63
N SER A 312 -10.57 50.02 28.90
CA SER A 312 -9.55 49.56 29.86
C SER A 312 -10.21 49.32 31.22
N GLY A 313 -10.90 48.18 31.36
CA GLY A 313 -11.64 47.80 32.56
C GLY A 313 -13.09 47.43 32.28
N PRO A 314 -13.91 47.26 33.34
CA PRO A 314 -15.29 46.81 33.18
C PRO A 314 -16.18 47.83 32.43
N ILE A 315 -17.06 47.34 31.55
CA ILE A 315 -18.01 48.09 30.74
C ILE A 315 -19.42 47.50 30.92
N SER A 316 -20.45 48.37 30.96
CA SER A 316 -21.84 47.91 30.95
C SER A 316 -22.27 47.59 29.51
N LEU A 317 -22.76 46.37 29.28
CA LEU A 317 -23.31 45.93 28.01
C LEU A 317 -24.76 45.50 28.22
N ASP A 318 -25.62 45.91 27.29
CA ASP A 318 -26.99 45.41 27.18
C ASP A 318 -27.00 44.05 26.48
N VAL A 319 -28.15 43.37 26.47
CA VAL A 319 -28.34 42.19 25.63
C VAL A 319 -28.25 42.58 24.15
N GLY A 320 -27.45 41.86 23.37
CA GLY A 320 -27.25 42.14 21.95
C GLY A 320 -25.85 41.76 21.43
N VAL A 321 -25.58 42.08 20.17
CA VAL A 321 -24.28 41.80 19.53
C VAL A 321 -23.35 43.01 19.69
N HIS A 322 -22.15 42.78 20.23
CA HIS A 322 -21.15 43.81 20.48
C HIS A 322 -19.87 43.52 19.70
N ALA A 323 -19.40 44.48 18.92
CA ALA A 323 -18.14 44.35 18.19
C ALA A 323 -16.96 44.46 19.15
N ILE A 324 -16.03 43.51 19.07
CA ILE A 324 -14.78 43.47 19.81
C ILE A 324 -13.62 43.53 18.84
N GLU A 325 -12.64 44.35 19.19
CA GLU A 325 -11.35 44.36 18.54
C GLU A 325 -10.25 44.34 19.59
N ALA A 326 -9.43 43.29 19.56
CA ALA A 326 -8.19 43.24 20.32
C ALA A 326 -6.99 43.32 19.38
N ARG A 327 -6.02 44.15 19.76
CA ARG A 327 -4.74 44.25 19.05
C ARG A 327 -3.64 43.83 20.01
N PHE A 328 -2.77 42.93 19.59
CA PHE A 328 -1.65 42.41 20.37
C PHE A 328 -0.35 42.68 19.62
N ALA A 329 0.65 43.23 20.30
CA ALA A 329 2.01 43.31 19.78
C ALA A 329 2.77 42.05 20.16
N VAL A 330 3.16 41.23 19.19
CA VAL A 330 3.94 40.01 19.40
C VAL A 330 5.36 40.26 18.91
N ASN A 331 6.27 40.53 19.84
CA ASN A 331 7.68 40.75 19.51
C ASN A 331 8.42 39.42 19.37
N THR A 332 8.02 38.40 20.16
CA THR A 332 8.57 37.04 20.11
C THR A 332 7.48 36.03 20.43
N LEU A 333 7.71 34.75 20.11
CA LEU A 333 6.78 33.66 20.46
C LEU A 333 6.49 33.53 21.96
N ALA A 334 7.37 34.04 22.84
CA ALA A 334 7.13 34.07 24.28
C ALA A 334 5.98 35.00 24.70
N ASN A 335 5.44 35.80 23.78
CA ASN A 335 4.24 36.60 24.03
C ASN A 335 2.94 35.83 23.77
N LEU A 336 3.00 34.56 23.37
CA LEU A 336 1.85 33.68 23.18
C LEU A 336 1.57 32.84 24.45
N PRO A 337 0.34 32.35 24.66
CA PRO A 337 -0.85 32.53 23.81
C PRO A 337 -1.44 33.95 23.91
N LEU A 338 -2.08 34.42 22.83
CA LEU A 338 -2.99 35.57 22.87
C LEU A 338 -4.37 35.04 23.19
N GLN A 339 -5.04 35.59 24.20
CA GLN A 339 -6.39 35.14 24.57
C GLN A 339 -7.27 36.32 24.96
N ILE A 340 -8.57 36.18 24.68
CA ILE A 340 -9.62 37.11 25.14
C ILE A 340 -10.61 36.32 25.99
N THR A 341 -10.66 36.61 27.28
CA THR A 341 -11.62 36.03 28.22
C THR A 341 -12.55 37.12 28.76
N THR A 342 -13.66 36.75 29.40
CA THR A 342 -14.64 37.70 29.93
C THR A 342 -14.92 37.46 31.41
N ARG A 343 -15.17 38.54 32.17
CA ARG A 343 -15.71 38.50 33.54
C ARG A 343 -17.06 39.16 33.56
N LEU A 344 -18.09 38.43 33.99
CA LEU A 344 -19.41 38.99 34.24
C LEU A 344 -19.56 39.39 35.71
N ASN A 345 -19.93 40.65 35.97
CA ASN A 345 -20.25 41.18 37.30
C ASN A 345 -19.15 40.92 38.37
N GLY A 346 -17.88 40.94 37.94
CA GLY A 346 -16.72 40.73 38.82
C GLY A 346 -16.43 39.26 39.17
N ALA A 347 -17.07 38.30 38.48
CA ALA A 347 -16.74 36.88 38.59
C ALA A 347 -15.32 36.55 38.06
N ALA A 348 -14.91 35.29 38.19
CA ALA A 348 -13.68 34.80 37.57
C ALA A 348 -13.76 34.93 36.03
N ALA A 349 -12.62 35.10 35.39
CA ALA A 349 -12.57 35.19 33.93
C ALA A 349 -12.86 33.82 33.32
N THR A 350 -13.71 33.78 32.30
CA THR A 350 -14.11 32.58 31.56
C THR A 350 -13.90 32.80 30.07
N THR A 351 -13.69 31.71 29.33
CA THR A 351 -13.67 31.72 27.87
C THR A 351 -15.03 32.15 27.32
N ILE A 352 -15.03 32.85 26.18
CA ILE A 352 -16.26 33.19 25.46
C ILE A 352 -16.61 31.99 24.57
N PRO A 353 -17.83 31.44 24.64
CA PRO A 353 -18.24 30.31 23.82
C PRO A 353 -18.16 30.62 22.31
N ALA A 354 -17.82 29.63 21.49
CA ALA A 354 -17.63 29.79 20.05
C ALA A 354 -18.93 30.21 19.34
N GLU A 355 -20.07 29.68 19.78
CA GLU A 355 -21.40 30.01 19.28
C GLU A 355 -21.81 31.47 19.52
N ALA A 356 -21.16 32.15 20.48
CA ALA A 356 -21.37 33.56 20.74
C ALA A 356 -20.48 34.46 19.86
N ILE A 357 -19.57 33.88 19.07
CA ILE A 357 -18.54 34.60 18.31
C ILE A 357 -18.86 34.56 16.82
N SER A 358 -18.97 35.75 16.23
CA SER A 358 -18.95 35.94 14.78
C SER A 358 -18.02 37.09 14.40
N HIS A 359 -17.91 37.44 13.13
CA HIS A 359 -17.14 38.59 12.66
C HIS A 359 -17.76 39.19 11.39
N ASP A 360 -17.19 40.32 10.97
CA ASP A 360 -17.67 41.11 9.84
C ASP A 360 -16.62 41.15 8.73
N GLU A 361 -16.99 40.61 7.58
CA GLU A 361 -16.25 40.58 6.32
C GLU A 361 -16.82 41.53 5.25
N THR A 362 -17.92 42.24 5.51
CA THR A 362 -18.62 43.10 4.53
C THR A 362 -17.68 44.08 3.82
N GLY A 363 -16.66 44.58 4.55
CA GLY A 363 -15.63 45.47 4.03
C GLY A 363 -14.22 44.88 4.11
N LEU A 364 -14.08 43.56 4.11
CA LEU A 364 -12.78 42.90 4.13
C LEU A 364 -12.09 43.08 2.78
N ALA A 365 -11.04 43.91 2.77
CA ALA A 365 -10.11 43.94 1.65
C ALA A 365 -9.43 42.56 1.51
N PRO A 366 -9.18 42.09 0.29
CA PRO A 366 -8.60 40.78 0.05
C PRO A 366 -7.24 40.65 0.74
N ILE A 367 -6.89 39.45 1.23
CA ILE A 367 -5.60 39.16 1.85
C ILE A 367 -5.00 37.96 1.14
N ILE A 368 -3.77 38.09 0.64
CA ILE A 368 -3.01 36.98 0.07
C ILE A 368 -2.18 36.35 1.19
N ASN A 369 -2.44 35.09 1.46
CA ASN A 369 -1.70 34.28 2.43
C ASN A 369 -0.52 33.56 1.77
N SER A 370 -0.73 33.02 0.57
CA SER A 370 0.22 32.12 -0.10
C SER A 370 0.08 32.20 -1.62
N ALA A 371 1.20 32.08 -2.35
CA ALA A 371 1.24 31.95 -3.81
C ALA A 371 2.64 31.50 -4.30
N PRO A 372 2.75 30.83 -5.46
CA PRO A 372 4.02 30.66 -6.17
C PRO A 372 4.66 32.02 -6.51
N THR A 373 5.97 32.15 -6.30
CA THR A 373 6.71 33.42 -6.51
C THR A 373 7.57 33.44 -7.78
N THR A 374 7.56 32.36 -8.57
CA THR A 374 8.35 32.26 -9.80
C THR A 374 7.61 31.50 -10.89
N GLY A 375 7.90 31.82 -12.15
CA GLY A 375 7.47 31.04 -13.31
C GLY A 375 8.31 31.34 -14.54
N THR A 376 7.93 30.79 -15.69
CA THR A 376 8.69 30.95 -16.93
C THR A 376 8.26 32.18 -17.72
N GLU A 377 9.20 32.82 -18.44
CA GLU A 377 8.94 34.00 -19.27
C GLU A 377 7.87 33.78 -20.36
N VAL A 378 7.64 32.53 -20.78
CA VAL A 378 6.60 32.20 -21.76
C VAL A 378 5.19 32.16 -21.19
N GLY A 379 5.03 32.23 -19.86
CA GLY A 379 3.75 32.05 -19.17
C GLY A 379 3.26 30.60 -19.24
N GLY A 380 2.01 30.38 -18.86
CA GLY A 380 1.34 29.08 -18.89
C GLY A 380 1.37 28.31 -17.58
N ASN A 381 2.18 28.73 -16.59
CA ASN A 381 2.17 28.09 -15.26
C ASN A 381 0.81 28.31 -14.61
N ILE A 382 0.21 27.26 -14.06
CA ILE A 382 -0.97 27.37 -13.19
C ILE A 382 -0.50 27.99 -11.87
N ILE A 383 -1.16 29.06 -11.44
CA ILE A 383 -0.87 29.81 -10.22
C ILE A 383 -2.06 29.66 -9.30
N HIS A 384 -1.84 29.01 -8.16
CA HIS A 384 -2.81 28.94 -7.08
C HIS A 384 -2.47 30.00 -6.03
N ILE A 385 -3.43 30.84 -5.65
CA ILE A 385 -3.28 31.92 -4.67
C ILE A 385 -4.28 31.68 -3.54
N ASP A 386 -3.77 31.45 -2.33
CA ASP A 386 -4.60 31.26 -1.13
C ASP A 386 -4.74 32.55 -0.35
N GLY A 387 -5.90 32.76 0.26
CA GLY A 387 -6.19 33.98 0.99
C GLY A 387 -7.57 34.04 1.64
N LEU A 388 -8.03 35.27 1.86
CA LEU A 388 -9.37 35.61 2.39
C LEU A 388 -9.91 36.84 1.66
N GLY A 389 -11.24 37.01 1.65
CA GLY A 389 -11.89 38.21 1.15
C GLY A 389 -11.89 38.33 -0.38
N PHE A 390 -11.83 37.21 -1.11
CA PHE A 390 -11.92 37.18 -2.58
C PHE A 390 -13.37 37.25 -3.07
N VAL A 391 -14.11 38.23 -2.55
CA VAL A 391 -15.56 38.38 -2.76
C VAL A 391 -15.91 39.82 -3.12
N PRO A 392 -16.99 40.06 -3.91
CA PRO A 392 -17.82 39.06 -4.60
C PRO A 392 -17.04 38.33 -5.70
N LEU A 393 -17.29 37.02 -5.89
CA LEU A 393 -16.49 36.14 -6.75
C LEU A 393 -16.37 36.67 -8.19
N ASN A 394 -17.45 37.23 -8.72
CA ASN A 394 -17.53 37.77 -10.09
C ASN A 394 -16.85 39.15 -10.28
N GLN A 395 -16.34 39.77 -9.21
CA GLN A 395 -15.68 41.08 -9.22
C GLN A 395 -14.23 41.01 -8.77
N VAL A 396 -13.65 39.81 -8.64
CA VAL A 396 -12.23 39.62 -8.36
C VAL A 396 -11.38 39.95 -9.58
N VAL A 397 -10.37 40.79 -9.38
CA VAL A 397 -9.37 41.16 -10.38
C VAL A 397 -7.97 40.84 -9.83
N VAL A 398 -7.23 39.98 -10.52
CA VAL A 398 -5.80 39.77 -10.26
C VAL A 398 -5.01 40.80 -11.07
N HIS A 399 -4.32 41.71 -10.38
CA HIS A 399 -3.33 42.60 -11.00
C HIS A 399 -2.01 41.85 -11.10
N TRP A 400 -1.73 41.36 -12.30
CA TRP A 400 -0.51 40.66 -12.65
C TRP A 400 0.50 41.65 -13.23
N GLY A 401 1.15 42.44 -12.36
CA GLY A 401 2.00 43.55 -12.76
C GLY A 401 1.20 44.64 -13.47
N GLY A 402 1.39 44.76 -14.79
CA GLY A 402 0.66 45.72 -15.63
C GLY A 402 -0.62 45.18 -16.25
N THR A 403 -0.92 43.88 -16.06
CA THR A 403 -2.05 43.18 -16.69
C THR A 403 -3.13 42.89 -15.65
N ASN A 404 -4.40 43.16 -15.97
CA ASN A 404 -5.53 42.78 -15.13
C ASN A 404 -6.17 41.50 -15.67
N ILE A 405 -6.41 40.52 -14.81
CA ILE A 405 -7.02 39.22 -15.14
C ILE A 405 -8.30 39.09 -14.31
N SER A 406 -9.41 38.71 -14.94
CA SER A 406 -10.74 38.65 -14.32
C SER A 406 -11.70 37.77 -15.13
N GLY A 407 -12.87 37.45 -14.58
CA GLY A 407 -13.91 36.69 -15.28
C GLY A 407 -13.52 35.23 -15.52
N GLU A 408 -13.91 34.66 -16.66
CA GLU A 408 -13.68 33.23 -17.00
C GLU A 408 -12.20 32.81 -17.06
N SER A 409 -11.25 33.75 -16.94
CA SER A 409 -9.82 33.45 -16.84
C SER A 409 -9.35 33.13 -15.42
N LEU A 410 -10.25 33.23 -14.43
CA LEU A 410 -10.01 32.90 -13.04
C LEU A 410 -11.00 31.82 -12.59
N THR A 411 -10.52 30.89 -11.78
CA THR A 411 -11.38 30.08 -10.89
C THR A 411 -11.27 30.69 -9.50
N VAL A 412 -12.38 31.10 -8.89
CA VAL A 412 -12.39 31.90 -7.66
C VAL A 412 -13.32 31.26 -6.63
N THR A 413 -12.81 31.07 -5.42
CA THR A 413 -13.60 30.82 -4.20
C THR A 413 -13.37 31.99 -3.23
N PRO A 414 -14.13 32.11 -2.12
CA PRO A 414 -13.89 33.16 -1.13
C PRO A 414 -12.45 33.18 -0.57
N THR A 415 -11.73 32.06 -0.66
CA THR A 415 -10.40 31.84 -0.07
C THR A 415 -9.32 31.41 -1.05
N SER A 416 -9.63 31.20 -2.34
CA SER A 416 -8.63 30.83 -3.35
C SER A 416 -8.88 31.51 -4.71
N VAL A 417 -7.81 31.79 -5.44
CA VAL A 417 -7.83 32.18 -6.85
C VAL A 417 -6.84 31.33 -7.63
N GLU A 418 -7.32 30.69 -8.69
CA GLU A 418 -6.49 30.01 -9.66
C GLU A 418 -6.48 30.74 -11.00
N LEU A 419 -5.30 30.85 -11.61
CA LEU A 419 -5.13 31.40 -12.95
C LEU A 419 -3.99 30.73 -13.70
N THR A 420 -3.99 30.88 -15.02
CA THR A 420 -2.80 30.63 -15.84
C THR A 420 -1.97 31.90 -15.98
N SER A 421 -0.70 31.86 -15.55
CA SER A 421 0.21 33.00 -15.66
C SER A 421 0.37 33.48 -17.12
N PRO A 422 0.22 34.79 -17.39
CA PRO A 422 0.58 35.35 -18.69
C PRO A 422 2.08 35.24 -18.96
N ALA A 423 2.48 35.34 -20.23
CA ALA A 423 3.89 35.54 -20.59
C ALA A 423 4.40 36.89 -20.06
N GLY A 424 5.67 36.96 -19.65
CA GLY A 424 6.27 38.16 -19.07
C GLY A 424 7.77 38.05 -18.84
N VAL A 425 8.37 39.09 -18.25
CA VAL A 425 9.81 39.16 -17.97
C VAL A 425 10.08 39.92 -16.68
N GLY A 426 11.17 39.60 -15.99
CA GLY A 426 11.57 40.26 -14.75
C GLY A 426 10.64 39.96 -13.57
N THR A 427 10.76 40.76 -12.51
CA THR A 427 9.91 40.65 -11.32
C THR A 427 8.74 41.63 -11.43
N ILE A 428 7.53 41.14 -11.21
CA ILE A 428 6.31 41.93 -11.16
C ILE A 428 5.67 41.82 -9.78
N PRO A 429 5.04 42.89 -9.27
CA PRO A 429 4.16 42.78 -8.11
C PRO A 429 2.82 42.17 -8.55
N VAL A 430 2.28 41.28 -7.72
CA VAL A 430 0.93 40.73 -7.88
C VAL A 430 0.08 41.14 -6.69
N THR A 431 -1.15 41.56 -6.96
CA THR A 431 -2.18 41.90 -5.96
C THR A 431 -3.54 41.45 -6.45
N ILE A 432 -4.48 41.23 -5.53
CA ILE A 432 -5.88 41.00 -5.83
C ILE A 432 -6.67 42.25 -5.44
N GLU A 433 -7.56 42.70 -6.32
CA GLU A 433 -8.53 43.77 -6.09
C GLU A 433 -9.95 43.20 -6.07
N THR A 434 -10.73 43.66 -5.10
CA THR A 434 -12.18 43.50 -5.04
C THR A 434 -12.80 44.88 -4.76
N PRO A 435 -14.14 45.05 -4.79
CA PRO A 435 -14.77 46.31 -4.39
C PRO A 435 -14.40 46.78 -2.98
N ASN A 436 -13.93 45.87 -2.11
CA ASN A 436 -13.56 46.15 -0.73
C ASN A 436 -12.10 46.62 -0.56
N GLY A 437 -11.26 46.53 -1.60
CA GLY A 437 -9.91 47.07 -1.59
C GLY A 437 -8.91 46.23 -2.37
N VAL A 438 -7.63 46.52 -2.15
CA VAL A 438 -6.50 45.83 -2.79
C VAL A 438 -5.66 45.12 -1.74
N SER A 439 -5.26 43.88 -2.02
CA SER A 439 -4.53 43.03 -1.10
C SER A 439 -3.11 43.51 -0.79
N ASN A 440 -2.47 42.85 0.17
CA ASN A 440 -1.00 42.82 0.20
C ASN A 440 -0.45 42.28 -1.13
N SER A 441 0.79 42.67 -1.46
CA SER A 441 1.45 42.24 -2.69
C SER A 441 2.49 41.17 -2.40
N PHE A 442 2.64 40.23 -3.34
CA PHE A 442 3.82 39.38 -3.45
C PHE A 442 4.51 39.62 -4.78
N ASP A 443 5.82 39.33 -4.83
CA ASP A 443 6.60 39.44 -6.06
C ASP A 443 6.56 38.12 -6.83
N PHE A 444 6.14 38.17 -8.09
CA PHE A 444 6.27 37.07 -9.03
C PHE A 444 7.43 37.33 -9.98
N THR A 445 8.41 36.43 -10.03
CA THR A 445 9.59 36.57 -10.88
C THR A 445 9.54 35.63 -12.07
N TYR A 446 9.51 36.20 -13.27
CA TYR A 446 9.74 35.48 -14.51
C TYR A 446 11.22 35.15 -14.67
N VAL A 447 11.52 33.86 -14.74
CA VAL A 447 12.88 33.34 -14.89
C VAL A 447 13.07 32.86 -16.33
N PRO A 448 14.12 33.32 -17.05
CA PRO A 448 14.49 32.75 -18.34
C PRO A 448 14.77 31.26 -18.21
N GLY A 449 14.00 30.43 -18.93
CA GLY A 449 14.07 28.97 -18.78
C GLY A 449 13.55 28.47 -17.42
N GLY A 450 12.67 29.24 -16.78
CA GLY A 450 11.98 28.87 -15.55
C GLY A 450 11.10 27.61 -15.71
N PRO A 451 10.34 27.25 -14.65
CA PRO A 451 9.50 26.05 -14.63
C PRO A 451 8.62 25.98 -15.87
N THR A 452 8.77 24.93 -16.67
CA THR A 452 8.01 24.78 -17.91
C THR A 452 6.60 24.33 -17.53
N PRO A 453 5.53 24.99 -18.00
CA PRO A 453 4.18 24.63 -17.62
C PRO A 453 3.87 23.18 -17.91
N ILE A 454 3.34 22.48 -16.91
CA ILE A 454 2.83 21.12 -17.06
C ILE A 454 1.47 21.21 -17.74
N VAL A 455 1.51 21.15 -19.07
CA VAL A 455 0.33 21.25 -19.92
C VAL A 455 0.37 20.14 -20.95
N PHE A 456 -0.75 19.45 -21.11
CA PHE A 456 -0.95 18.43 -22.12
C PHE A 456 -2.08 18.82 -23.06
N THR A 457 -2.07 18.24 -24.26
CA THR A 457 -3.17 18.27 -25.22
C THR A 457 -3.62 16.84 -25.51
N ALA A 458 -4.93 16.59 -25.50
CA ALA A 458 -5.48 15.27 -25.78
C ALA A 458 -5.80 15.11 -27.28
N ALA A 459 -5.63 13.90 -27.80
CA ALA A 459 -6.11 13.48 -29.11
C ALA A 459 -6.35 11.98 -29.16
N ASP A 460 -7.16 11.54 -30.12
CA ASP A 460 -7.34 10.12 -30.43
C ASP A 460 -6.50 9.74 -31.66
N VAL A 461 -5.75 8.64 -31.61
CA VAL A 461 -4.80 8.26 -32.68
C VAL A 461 -5.16 6.97 -33.41
N ALA A 462 -6.00 6.12 -32.84
CA ALA A 462 -6.54 4.93 -33.51
C ALA A 462 -7.81 4.40 -32.83
N THR A 463 -8.60 3.62 -33.57
CA THR A 463 -9.75 2.86 -33.04
C THR A 463 -9.38 1.39 -32.90
N ILE A 464 -9.51 0.84 -31.70
CA ILE A 464 -9.24 -0.57 -31.37
C ILE A 464 -10.35 -1.03 -30.43
N ALA A 465 -10.99 -2.16 -30.71
CA ALA A 465 -12.08 -2.65 -29.87
C ALA A 465 -11.58 -3.31 -28.57
N GLY A 466 -12.13 -2.90 -27.43
CA GLY A 466 -11.86 -3.41 -26.09
C GLY A 466 -10.38 -3.42 -25.68
N PRO A 467 -9.62 -2.32 -25.87
CA PRO A 467 -8.21 -2.26 -25.49
C PRO A 467 -8.10 -2.28 -23.96
N THR A 468 -7.23 -3.14 -23.44
CA THR A 468 -7.08 -3.37 -21.99
C THR A 468 -5.75 -2.88 -21.47
N THR A 469 -4.68 -3.03 -22.26
CA THR A 469 -3.32 -2.64 -21.86
C THR A 469 -2.47 -2.30 -23.08
N LEU A 470 -1.38 -1.56 -22.88
CA LEU A 470 -0.46 -1.16 -23.93
C LEU A 470 1.00 -1.04 -23.46
N ALA A 471 1.94 -1.38 -24.35
CA ALA A 471 3.36 -1.19 -24.09
C ALA A 471 4.15 -0.92 -25.38
N PHE A 472 5.25 -0.18 -25.26
CA PHE A 472 6.21 -0.01 -26.35
C PHE A 472 7.17 -1.21 -26.43
N GLY A 473 7.27 -1.82 -27.61
CA GLY A 473 8.23 -2.88 -27.87
C GLY A 473 9.64 -2.35 -28.20
N PRO A 474 10.67 -3.24 -28.19
CA PRO A 474 12.05 -2.86 -28.49
C PRO A 474 12.28 -2.43 -29.96
N ASP A 475 11.30 -2.63 -30.84
CA ASP A 475 11.29 -2.14 -32.21
C ASP A 475 10.66 -0.74 -32.36
N GLY A 476 10.22 -0.13 -31.26
CA GLY A 476 9.63 1.20 -31.20
C GLY A 476 8.16 1.26 -31.63
N ARG A 477 7.50 0.12 -31.85
CA ARG A 477 6.04 0.07 -32.08
C ARG A 477 5.29 0.09 -30.75
N LEU A 478 4.09 0.66 -30.78
CA LEU A 478 3.14 0.57 -29.67
C LEU A 478 2.29 -0.69 -29.84
N TYR A 479 2.31 -1.58 -28.86
CA TYR A 479 1.50 -2.80 -28.84
C TYR A 479 0.30 -2.58 -27.92
N VAL A 480 -0.90 -2.75 -28.46
CA VAL A 480 -2.16 -2.60 -27.71
C VAL A 480 -2.87 -3.94 -27.69
N ALA A 481 -3.06 -4.49 -26.51
CA ALA A 481 -3.76 -5.75 -26.30
C ALA A 481 -5.24 -5.52 -25.96
N THR A 482 -6.07 -6.55 -26.19
CA THR A 482 -7.51 -6.45 -25.98
C THR A 482 -8.07 -7.63 -25.18
N VAL A 483 -9.23 -7.41 -24.57
CA VAL A 483 -10.01 -8.44 -23.85
C VAL A 483 -10.45 -9.61 -24.76
N GLN A 484 -10.32 -9.48 -26.08
CA GLN A 484 -10.68 -10.54 -27.04
C GLN A 484 -9.48 -11.34 -27.57
N GLY A 485 -8.27 -11.11 -27.04
CA GLY A 485 -7.07 -11.86 -27.43
C GLY A 485 -6.35 -11.31 -28.67
N LYS A 486 -6.75 -10.13 -29.13
CA LYS A 486 -6.11 -9.44 -30.26
C LYS A 486 -5.02 -8.51 -29.72
N ILE A 487 -3.90 -8.42 -30.45
CA ILE A 487 -2.87 -7.41 -30.23
C ILE A 487 -2.70 -6.60 -31.51
N ALA A 488 -2.72 -5.28 -31.40
CA ALA A 488 -2.41 -4.36 -32.48
C ALA A 488 -0.99 -3.82 -32.29
N ALA A 489 -0.07 -4.18 -33.18
CA ALA A 489 1.28 -3.61 -33.22
C ALA A 489 1.29 -2.38 -34.15
N CYS A 490 1.23 -1.20 -33.55
CA CYS A 490 1.09 0.10 -34.20
C CYS A 490 2.45 0.75 -34.49
N THR A 491 2.69 1.12 -35.74
CA THR A 491 3.82 1.95 -36.16
C THR A 491 3.46 3.41 -36.01
N LEU A 492 4.29 4.18 -35.30
CA LEU A 492 4.07 5.59 -35.04
C LEU A 492 4.98 6.47 -35.90
N ASP A 493 4.46 7.62 -36.34
CA ASP A 493 5.29 8.71 -36.86
C ASP A 493 5.96 9.51 -35.72
N ASP A 494 6.73 10.54 -36.08
CA ASP A 494 7.46 11.37 -35.11
C ASP A 494 6.53 12.25 -34.26
N ASP A 495 5.29 12.50 -34.70
CA ASP A 495 4.24 13.22 -33.96
C ASP A 495 3.39 12.27 -33.09
N GLY A 496 3.74 10.97 -33.11
CA GLY A 496 3.09 9.94 -32.31
C GLY A 496 1.76 9.43 -32.87
N ASN A 497 1.43 9.74 -34.14
CA ASN A 497 0.22 9.23 -34.79
C ASN A 497 0.44 7.81 -35.34
N VAL A 498 -0.61 6.99 -35.32
CA VAL A 498 -0.56 5.65 -35.91
C VAL A 498 -0.58 5.74 -37.43
N THR A 499 0.45 5.20 -38.08
CA THR A 499 0.60 5.19 -39.55
C THR A 499 0.37 3.82 -40.17
N ALA A 500 0.56 2.75 -39.39
CA ALA A 500 0.28 1.38 -39.80
C ALA A 500 0.00 0.51 -38.58
N THR A 501 -0.81 -0.53 -38.75
CA THR A 501 -1.13 -1.51 -37.69
C THR A 501 -0.99 -2.92 -38.23
N GLN A 502 -0.24 -3.77 -37.53
CA GLN A 502 -0.25 -5.22 -37.72
C GLN A 502 -1.18 -5.83 -36.66
N GLU A 503 -2.16 -6.63 -37.10
CA GLU A 503 -2.99 -7.41 -36.18
C GLU A 503 -2.35 -8.77 -35.89
N ILE A 504 -2.28 -9.12 -34.61
CA ILE A 504 -1.82 -10.39 -34.09
C ILE A 504 -3.03 -11.04 -33.39
N ASN A 505 -3.45 -12.19 -33.90
CA ASN A 505 -4.70 -12.85 -33.52
C ASN A 505 -4.46 -14.25 -32.92
N THR A 506 -3.23 -14.54 -32.50
CA THR A 506 -2.76 -15.87 -32.08
C THR A 506 -3.55 -16.41 -30.89
N LEU A 507 -4.06 -15.55 -30.01
CA LEU A 507 -4.85 -15.92 -28.84
C LEU A 507 -6.37 -15.94 -29.08
N ASN A 508 -6.88 -15.51 -30.23
CA ASN A 508 -8.34 -15.34 -30.45
C ASN A 508 -9.15 -16.63 -30.27
N THR A 509 -8.51 -17.79 -30.47
CA THR A 509 -9.14 -19.12 -30.32
C THR A 509 -8.85 -19.79 -28.99
N ALA A 510 -8.04 -19.17 -28.12
CA ALA A 510 -7.80 -19.68 -26.78
C ALA A 510 -9.07 -19.53 -25.92
N THR A 511 -9.29 -20.45 -24.99
CA THR A 511 -10.42 -20.37 -24.05
C THR A 511 -10.22 -19.22 -23.05
N ASN A 512 -8.97 -18.94 -22.69
CA ASN A 512 -8.50 -17.87 -21.82
C ASN A 512 -7.90 -16.70 -22.61
N LYS A 513 -8.61 -16.23 -23.64
CA LYS A 513 -8.08 -15.24 -24.60
C LYS A 513 -7.98 -13.80 -24.06
N GLY A 514 -8.59 -13.46 -22.93
CA GLY A 514 -8.63 -12.08 -22.46
C GLY A 514 -7.25 -11.63 -22.00
N ILE A 515 -6.61 -10.70 -22.74
CA ILE A 515 -5.28 -10.20 -22.39
C ILE A 515 -5.45 -9.00 -21.48
N LEU A 516 -4.78 -9.00 -20.33
CA LEU A 516 -4.84 -7.90 -19.34
C LEU A 516 -3.45 -7.34 -19.04
N GLY A 517 -2.37 -8.04 -19.41
CA GLY A 517 -0.99 -7.54 -19.28
C GLY A 517 -0.15 -7.80 -20.53
N ILE A 518 0.72 -6.86 -20.88
CA ILE A 518 1.70 -7.00 -21.98
C ILE A 518 3.06 -6.43 -21.56
N ALA A 519 4.13 -7.19 -21.78
CA ALA A 519 5.48 -6.79 -21.38
C ALA A 519 6.56 -7.26 -22.36
N PHE A 520 7.74 -6.62 -22.27
CA PHE A 520 8.93 -6.94 -23.06
C PHE A 520 10.13 -7.11 -22.14
N ASN A 521 10.80 -8.27 -22.21
CA ASN A 521 11.99 -8.54 -21.41
C ASN A 521 13.15 -7.65 -21.90
N PRO A 522 13.76 -6.82 -21.05
CA PRO A 522 14.87 -5.95 -21.46
C PRO A 522 16.12 -6.74 -21.90
N PHE A 523 16.26 -8.01 -21.54
CA PHE A 523 17.38 -8.88 -21.94
C PHE A 523 17.12 -9.66 -23.23
N ASP A 524 15.90 -9.67 -23.76
CA ASP A 524 15.62 -10.33 -25.02
C ASP A 524 16.28 -9.60 -26.19
N PRO A 525 16.66 -10.33 -27.27
CA PRO A 525 17.14 -9.68 -28.47
C PRO A 525 16.05 -8.76 -29.04
N PRO A 526 16.40 -7.54 -29.51
CA PRO A 526 15.43 -6.62 -30.09
C PRO A 526 14.87 -7.12 -31.43
N SER A 527 15.49 -8.15 -32.02
CA SER A 527 15.00 -8.84 -33.22
C SER A 527 15.45 -10.30 -33.22
N PRO A 528 14.54 -11.29 -33.40
CA PRO A 528 13.08 -11.10 -33.46
C PRO A 528 12.50 -10.66 -32.11
N VAL A 529 11.47 -9.83 -32.13
CA VAL A 529 10.73 -9.38 -30.93
C VAL A 529 10.01 -10.57 -30.29
N ARG A 530 9.97 -10.60 -28.95
CA ARG A 530 9.15 -11.53 -28.16
C ARG A 530 8.15 -10.72 -27.35
N ILE A 531 6.88 -11.14 -27.36
CA ILE A 531 5.80 -10.47 -26.62
C ILE A 531 5.40 -11.37 -25.46
N TYR A 532 5.52 -10.88 -24.23
CA TYR A 532 4.97 -11.56 -23.05
C TYR A 532 3.55 -11.04 -22.83
N VAL A 533 2.59 -11.95 -22.70
CA VAL A 533 1.18 -11.61 -22.52
C VAL A 533 0.58 -12.38 -21.35
N ALA A 534 -0.03 -11.66 -20.43
CA ALA A 534 -0.87 -12.22 -19.38
C ALA A 534 -2.30 -12.32 -19.90
N HIS A 535 -2.86 -13.51 -19.86
CA HIS A 535 -4.19 -13.77 -20.38
C HIS A 535 -4.99 -14.75 -19.52
N ALA A 536 -6.31 -14.52 -19.46
CA ALA A 536 -7.23 -15.17 -18.54
C ALA A 536 -8.60 -15.43 -19.20
N GLN A 537 -9.36 -16.37 -18.62
CA GLN A 537 -10.79 -16.53 -18.89
C GLN A 537 -11.59 -15.87 -17.76
N LEU A 538 -11.90 -14.58 -17.92
CA LEU A 538 -12.82 -13.87 -17.04
C LEU A 538 -14.22 -14.50 -17.12
N PHE A 539 -14.99 -14.42 -16.03
CA PHE A 539 -16.35 -14.94 -15.92
C PHE A 539 -16.47 -16.41 -16.35
N ALA A 540 -15.49 -17.25 -16.01
CA ALA A 540 -15.39 -18.63 -16.49
C ALA A 540 -16.66 -19.47 -16.26
N ASN A 541 -17.38 -19.19 -15.16
CA ASN A 541 -18.63 -19.82 -14.76
C ASN A 541 -19.80 -18.81 -14.70
N GLY A 542 -19.70 -17.68 -15.40
CA GLY A 542 -20.80 -16.76 -15.63
C GLY A 542 -20.96 -15.58 -14.67
N GLY A 543 -20.01 -15.30 -13.77
CA GLY A 543 -20.03 -14.08 -12.95
C GLY A 543 -20.72 -14.20 -11.60
N ALA A 544 -21.55 -15.22 -11.41
CA ALA A 544 -22.34 -15.40 -10.20
C ALA A 544 -22.04 -16.74 -9.53
N CYS A 545 -22.72 -17.02 -8.42
CA CYS A 545 -22.78 -18.36 -7.83
C CYS A 545 -23.09 -19.43 -8.90
N PHE A 546 -22.34 -20.53 -8.86
CA PHE A 546 -22.44 -21.62 -9.80
C PHE A 546 -22.31 -22.97 -9.07
N GLU A 547 -22.70 -24.05 -9.75
CA GLU A 547 -22.45 -25.42 -9.30
C GLU A 547 -21.43 -26.09 -10.24
N GLY A 548 -20.47 -26.82 -9.67
CA GLY A 548 -19.46 -27.57 -10.43
C GLY A 548 -18.05 -27.02 -10.22
N ALA A 549 -17.17 -27.35 -11.17
CA ALA A 549 -15.75 -27.02 -11.11
C ALA A 549 -15.44 -25.65 -11.73
N SER A 550 -14.42 -24.97 -11.21
CA SER A 550 -13.86 -23.74 -11.78
C SER A 550 -12.39 -23.93 -12.17
N PRO A 551 -11.99 -23.62 -13.42
CA PRO A 551 -10.63 -23.88 -13.89
C PRO A 551 -9.65 -22.78 -13.44
N TYR A 552 -8.41 -23.15 -13.12
CA TYR A 552 -7.27 -22.21 -13.07
C TYR A 552 -6.88 -21.77 -14.48
N SER A 553 -7.54 -20.72 -14.99
CA SER A 553 -7.46 -20.32 -16.41
C SER A 553 -6.37 -19.29 -16.71
N GLY A 554 -5.75 -18.71 -15.69
CA GLY A 554 -4.75 -17.66 -15.83
C GLY A 554 -3.43 -18.19 -16.37
N GLN A 555 -2.81 -17.41 -17.25
CA GLN A 555 -1.60 -17.83 -17.95
C GLN A 555 -0.75 -16.63 -18.40
N VAL A 556 0.57 -16.79 -18.35
CA VAL A 556 1.52 -15.95 -19.08
C VAL A 556 2.08 -16.74 -20.25
N SER A 557 2.06 -16.17 -21.44
CA SER A 557 2.59 -16.77 -22.67
C SER A 557 3.57 -15.86 -23.39
N VAL A 558 4.47 -16.46 -24.16
CA VAL A 558 5.38 -15.75 -25.06
C VAL A 558 4.95 -15.97 -26.50
N LEU A 559 4.70 -14.88 -27.22
CA LEU A 559 4.40 -14.90 -28.65
C LEU A 559 5.68 -14.62 -29.44
N THR A 560 5.99 -15.48 -30.41
CA THR A 560 7.19 -15.41 -31.24
C THR A 560 6.92 -15.77 -32.70
N GLY A 561 7.92 -15.57 -33.56
CA GLY A 561 7.82 -15.77 -34.99
C GLY A 561 7.59 -14.45 -35.74
N PRO A 562 7.74 -14.43 -37.08
CA PRO A 562 7.65 -13.20 -37.88
C PRO A 562 6.26 -12.55 -37.83
N ASN A 563 5.21 -13.33 -37.57
CA ASN A 563 3.83 -12.85 -37.39
C ASN A 563 3.30 -13.07 -35.96
N PHE A 564 4.18 -13.40 -35.01
CA PHE A 564 3.80 -13.76 -33.63
C PHE A 564 2.80 -14.93 -33.54
N ASP A 565 2.87 -15.86 -34.49
CA ASP A 565 1.96 -17.00 -34.68
C ASP A 565 2.30 -18.22 -33.79
N THR A 566 3.44 -18.18 -33.12
CA THR A 566 3.87 -19.23 -32.19
C THR A 566 3.63 -18.77 -30.76
N ILE A 567 2.76 -19.49 -30.05
CA ILE A 567 2.50 -19.32 -28.62
C ILE A 567 3.29 -20.35 -27.81
N THR A 568 4.05 -19.91 -26.82
CA THR A 568 4.72 -20.76 -25.84
C THR A 568 4.21 -20.41 -24.45
N PRO A 569 3.46 -21.30 -23.77
CA PRO A 569 3.10 -21.12 -22.37
C PRO A 569 4.36 -20.96 -21.51
N LEU A 570 4.41 -19.95 -20.66
CA LEU A 570 5.50 -19.70 -19.73
C LEU A 570 5.09 -20.01 -18.30
N ILE A 571 3.97 -19.44 -17.85
CA ILE A 571 3.37 -19.71 -16.54
C ILE A 571 1.92 -20.14 -16.79
N THR A 572 1.49 -21.29 -16.26
CA THR A 572 0.13 -21.82 -16.43
C THR A 572 -0.48 -22.17 -15.10
N GLY A 573 -1.81 -22.20 -15.00
CA GLY A 573 -2.51 -22.63 -13.78
C GLY A 573 -2.62 -21.53 -12.73
N LEU A 574 -2.61 -20.26 -13.15
CA LEU A 574 -2.84 -19.14 -12.24
C LEU A 574 -4.35 -18.99 -11.94
N PRO A 575 -4.70 -18.56 -10.71
CA PRO A 575 -6.09 -18.30 -10.35
C PRO A 575 -6.63 -17.08 -11.09
N VAL A 576 -7.94 -17.10 -11.30
CA VAL A 576 -8.72 -16.06 -11.97
C VAL A 576 -10.09 -16.11 -11.33
N SER A 577 -10.63 -14.96 -10.93
CA SER A 577 -11.95 -14.93 -10.31
C SER A 577 -13.00 -15.39 -11.32
N ASN A 578 -14.12 -15.90 -10.81
CA ASN A 578 -15.29 -16.13 -11.63
C ASN A 578 -16.04 -14.80 -11.89
N HIS A 579 -15.30 -13.71 -12.09
CA HIS A 579 -15.82 -12.38 -12.39
C HIS A 579 -14.81 -11.66 -13.29
N ASP A 580 -14.31 -10.49 -12.92
CA ASP A 580 -13.44 -9.61 -13.70
C ASP A 580 -11.99 -9.48 -13.18
N HIS A 581 -11.64 -10.13 -12.07
CA HIS A 581 -10.27 -10.13 -11.55
C HIS A 581 -9.42 -11.21 -12.25
N GLY A 582 -8.37 -10.79 -12.93
CA GLY A 582 -7.56 -11.67 -13.79
C GLY A 582 -6.08 -11.72 -13.43
N VAL A 583 -5.30 -12.18 -14.42
CA VAL A 583 -3.84 -12.03 -14.42
C VAL A 583 -3.54 -10.75 -15.18
N ASN A 584 -3.23 -9.68 -14.46
CA ASN A 584 -3.27 -8.31 -14.97
C ASN A 584 -1.88 -7.83 -15.43
N GLY A 585 -1.50 -6.60 -15.06
CA GLY A 585 -0.23 -5.97 -15.41
C GLY A 585 1.01 -6.79 -15.04
N MET A 586 2.08 -6.57 -15.82
CA MET A 586 3.36 -7.24 -15.65
C MET A 586 4.53 -6.31 -15.94
N GLN A 587 5.61 -6.41 -15.15
CA GLN A 587 6.86 -5.70 -15.42
C GLN A 587 8.07 -6.59 -15.18
N PHE A 588 9.18 -6.24 -15.82
CA PHE A 588 10.49 -6.82 -15.51
C PHE A 588 11.25 -5.93 -14.52
N ASP A 589 11.89 -6.54 -13.53
CA ASP A 589 12.88 -5.86 -12.69
C ASP A 589 14.24 -5.71 -13.42
N ASN A 590 15.23 -5.10 -12.77
CA ASN A 590 16.57 -4.94 -13.35
C ASN A 590 17.36 -6.26 -13.48
N ALA A 591 16.92 -7.33 -12.80
CA ALA A 591 17.51 -8.66 -12.88
C ALA A 591 16.82 -9.56 -13.93
N GLY A 592 15.77 -9.07 -14.59
CA GLY A 592 15.02 -9.83 -15.59
C GLY A 592 14.02 -10.82 -15.00
N ASN A 593 13.69 -10.71 -13.71
CA ASN A 593 12.56 -11.43 -13.14
C ASN A 593 11.25 -10.78 -13.61
N LEU A 594 10.23 -11.60 -13.84
CA LEU A 594 8.91 -11.14 -14.22
C LEU A 594 8.04 -10.97 -12.98
N LEU A 595 7.54 -9.76 -12.75
CA LEU A 595 6.51 -9.45 -11.76
C LEU A 595 5.14 -9.55 -12.43
N VAL A 596 4.18 -10.22 -11.80
CA VAL A 596 2.85 -10.49 -12.36
C VAL A 596 1.78 -10.17 -11.32
N CYS A 597 0.88 -9.23 -11.62
CA CYS A 597 -0.31 -9.01 -10.81
C CYS A 597 -1.33 -10.15 -11.02
N VAL A 598 -1.78 -10.75 -9.92
CA VAL A 598 -2.84 -11.77 -9.92
C VAL A 598 -3.94 -11.33 -8.96
N GLY A 599 -5.11 -11.04 -9.53
CA GLY A 599 -6.28 -10.62 -8.76
C GLY A 599 -6.78 -11.70 -7.80
N GLY A 600 -7.51 -11.25 -6.78
CA GLY A 600 -8.20 -12.05 -5.80
C GLY A 600 -9.50 -12.62 -6.34
N ASN A 601 -9.94 -13.74 -5.76
CA ASN A 601 -11.19 -14.39 -6.10
C ASN A 601 -12.39 -13.87 -5.30
N THR A 602 -12.14 -13.07 -4.25
CA THR A 602 -13.13 -12.62 -3.29
C THR A 602 -13.14 -11.10 -3.13
N ASN A 603 -14.17 -10.57 -2.46
CA ASN A 603 -14.27 -9.14 -2.21
C ASN A 603 -13.32 -8.69 -1.09
N ALA A 604 -13.26 -9.45 0.00
CA ALA A 604 -12.41 -9.18 1.16
C ALA A 604 -12.07 -10.46 1.93
N GLY A 605 -11.74 -11.54 1.22
CA GLY A 605 -11.30 -12.82 1.78
C GLY A 605 -12.36 -13.90 1.89
N ILE A 606 -13.65 -13.57 1.69
CA ILE A 606 -14.79 -14.50 1.81
C ILE A 606 -15.46 -14.75 0.46
N PRO A 607 -15.67 -16.02 0.05
CA PRO A 607 -16.44 -16.33 -1.16
C PRO A 607 -17.87 -15.81 -1.06
N ALA A 608 -18.33 -15.11 -2.09
CA ALA A 608 -19.71 -14.64 -2.16
C ALA A 608 -20.24 -14.68 -3.60
N CYS A 609 -21.57 -14.69 -3.74
CA CYS A 609 -22.20 -14.92 -5.03
C CYS A 609 -21.89 -13.85 -6.08
N ASN A 610 -21.84 -12.58 -5.69
CA ASN A 610 -21.68 -11.48 -6.65
C ASN A 610 -20.26 -11.36 -7.20
N ILE A 611 -19.27 -12.04 -6.61
CA ILE A 611 -17.91 -12.19 -7.14
C ILE A 611 -17.62 -13.63 -7.64
N GLY A 612 -18.70 -14.41 -7.83
CA GLY A 612 -18.61 -15.71 -8.48
C GLY A 612 -18.35 -16.91 -7.57
N ASN A 613 -18.35 -16.73 -6.24
CA ASN A 613 -18.30 -17.79 -5.22
C ASN A 613 -17.11 -18.76 -5.34
N VAL A 614 -15.91 -18.23 -5.55
CA VAL A 614 -14.66 -18.99 -5.57
C VAL A 614 -13.79 -18.51 -4.40
N PRO A 615 -13.20 -19.41 -3.59
CA PRO A 615 -12.27 -19.01 -2.55
C PRO A 615 -10.94 -18.51 -3.11
N GLU A 616 -10.20 -17.79 -2.28
CA GLU A 616 -8.80 -17.49 -2.58
C GLU A 616 -7.99 -18.78 -2.70
N SER A 617 -6.93 -18.72 -3.50
CA SER A 617 -6.00 -19.81 -3.79
C SER A 617 -4.57 -19.36 -3.49
N PRO A 618 -3.56 -20.25 -3.42
CA PRO A 618 -2.20 -19.89 -3.00
C PRO A 618 -1.57 -18.70 -3.74
N TYR A 619 -1.90 -18.49 -5.02
CA TYR A 619 -1.37 -17.41 -5.85
C TYR A 619 -2.34 -16.28 -6.19
N SER A 620 -3.55 -16.26 -5.63
CA SER A 620 -4.49 -15.14 -5.83
C SER A 620 -4.21 -14.00 -4.87
N ALA A 621 -4.77 -12.83 -5.15
CA ALA A 621 -4.63 -11.60 -4.36
C ALA A 621 -3.17 -11.26 -4.02
N ALA A 622 -2.33 -11.19 -5.06
CA ALA A 622 -0.89 -11.02 -4.89
C ALA A 622 -0.20 -10.50 -6.17
N ILE A 623 0.99 -9.92 -5.98
CA ILE A 623 2.00 -9.84 -7.03
C ILE A 623 2.92 -11.05 -6.89
N LEU A 624 3.14 -11.78 -7.98
CA LEU A 624 4.08 -12.90 -8.08
C LEU A 624 5.41 -12.45 -8.68
N LYS A 625 6.50 -13.09 -8.27
CA LYS A 625 7.83 -12.94 -8.91
C LYS A 625 8.24 -14.27 -9.52
N ALA A 626 8.57 -14.27 -10.81
CA ALA A 626 9.01 -15.43 -11.58
C ALA A 626 10.44 -15.25 -12.10
N GLU A 627 11.32 -16.19 -11.77
CA GLU A 627 12.74 -16.18 -12.15
C GLU A 627 12.95 -16.77 -13.56
N ILE A 628 12.31 -16.17 -14.57
CA ILE A 628 12.19 -16.74 -15.93
C ILE A 628 13.50 -16.87 -16.70
N TRP A 629 14.60 -16.35 -16.16
CA TRP A 629 15.93 -16.47 -16.72
C TRP A 629 16.57 -17.84 -16.45
N ARG A 630 15.97 -18.66 -15.57
CA ARG A 630 16.42 -20.03 -15.32
C ARG A 630 16.34 -20.84 -16.62
N PRO A 631 17.42 -21.53 -17.03
CA PRO A 631 17.44 -22.32 -18.27
C PRO A 631 16.36 -23.42 -18.34
N ASP A 632 15.87 -23.85 -17.19
CA ASP A 632 14.90 -24.90 -16.94
C ASP A 632 13.67 -24.40 -16.17
N PHE A 633 13.34 -23.10 -16.30
CA PHE A 633 12.24 -22.44 -15.60
C PHE A 633 10.96 -23.29 -15.53
N HIS A 634 10.51 -23.58 -14.32
CA HIS A 634 9.32 -24.36 -14.04
C HIS A 634 8.15 -23.47 -13.60
N GLY A 635 7.34 -23.04 -14.58
CA GLY A 635 6.13 -22.23 -14.38
C GLY A 635 4.80 -22.98 -14.51
N ALA A 636 4.82 -24.31 -14.58
CA ALA A 636 3.62 -25.12 -14.73
C ALA A 636 2.97 -25.38 -13.37
N VAL A 637 2.15 -24.44 -12.89
CA VAL A 637 1.51 -24.55 -11.59
C VAL A 637 0.47 -25.68 -11.59
N GLN A 638 0.65 -26.60 -10.67
CA GLN A 638 -0.36 -27.58 -10.26
C GLN A 638 -0.58 -27.44 -8.77
N TYR A 639 -1.77 -27.85 -8.31
CA TYR A 639 -2.11 -27.80 -6.90
C TYR A 639 -2.41 -29.20 -6.39
N ILE A 640 -2.01 -29.47 -5.15
CA ILE A 640 -2.21 -30.73 -4.43
C ILE A 640 -3.22 -30.50 -3.32
N ASP A 641 -4.24 -31.35 -3.27
CA ASP A 641 -5.19 -31.41 -2.16
C ASP A 641 -4.49 -31.91 -0.90
N ARG A 642 -4.52 -31.12 0.18
CA ARG A 642 -3.80 -31.43 1.42
C ARG A 642 -4.29 -32.68 2.12
N SER A 643 -5.57 -33.03 1.97
CA SER A 643 -6.16 -34.17 2.65
C SER A 643 -5.84 -35.50 1.96
N THR A 644 -5.55 -35.46 0.67
CA THR A 644 -5.37 -36.67 -0.16
C THR A 644 -4.00 -36.79 -0.82
N GLY A 645 -3.22 -35.70 -0.89
CA GLY A 645 -1.96 -35.64 -1.63
C GLY A 645 -2.15 -35.73 -3.16
N ALA A 646 -3.37 -35.61 -3.67
CA ALA A 646 -3.67 -35.75 -5.09
C ALA A 646 -3.72 -34.39 -5.82
N VAL A 647 -3.34 -34.37 -7.10
CA VAL A 647 -3.48 -33.17 -7.93
C VAL A 647 -4.94 -32.76 -8.04
N ASN A 648 -5.26 -31.51 -7.69
CA ASN A 648 -6.58 -30.92 -7.75
C ASN A 648 -6.52 -29.54 -8.45
N MET A 649 -6.96 -29.50 -9.71
CA MET A 649 -6.94 -28.29 -10.55
C MET A 649 -8.30 -27.57 -10.59
N ASP A 650 -9.07 -27.65 -9.51
CA ASP A 650 -10.37 -27.02 -9.37
C ASP A 650 -10.33 -25.92 -8.30
N GLN A 651 -10.56 -24.66 -8.72
CA GLN A 651 -10.45 -23.49 -7.86
C GLN A 651 -11.47 -23.48 -6.71
N VAL A 652 -12.56 -24.28 -6.77
CA VAL A 652 -13.48 -24.36 -5.63
C VAL A 652 -12.83 -24.93 -4.37
N PHE A 653 -11.69 -25.62 -4.52
CA PHE A 653 -10.86 -26.11 -3.43
C PHE A 653 -9.68 -25.18 -3.11
N GLY A 654 -9.69 -23.92 -3.56
CA GLY A 654 -8.61 -22.96 -3.36
C GLY A 654 -8.12 -22.86 -1.91
N ASN A 655 -9.02 -22.94 -0.93
CA ASN A 655 -8.68 -22.93 0.50
C ASN A 655 -7.96 -24.19 1.00
N ASP A 656 -8.01 -25.28 0.25
CA ASP A 656 -7.62 -26.63 0.70
C ASP A 656 -6.47 -27.26 -0.08
N VAL A 657 -5.88 -26.51 -1.00
CA VAL A 657 -4.76 -26.97 -1.82
C VAL A 657 -3.48 -26.20 -1.56
N ASP A 658 -2.34 -26.80 -1.89
CA ASP A 658 -1.03 -26.16 -1.95
C ASP A 658 -0.41 -26.33 -3.34
N PRO A 659 0.43 -25.39 -3.81
CA PRO A 659 1.11 -25.56 -5.08
C PRO A 659 2.13 -26.71 -4.99
N ILE A 660 2.37 -27.41 -6.10
CA ILE A 660 3.43 -28.43 -6.17
C ILE A 660 4.83 -27.84 -5.91
N ASP A 661 5.73 -28.68 -5.44
CA ASP A 661 7.11 -28.31 -5.15
C ASP A 661 7.91 -28.00 -6.43
N GLY A 662 9.00 -27.23 -6.23
CA GLY A 662 9.98 -26.96 -7.28
C GLY A 662 9.53 -25.95 -8.34
N LEU A 663 8.50 -25.14 -8.07
CA LEU A 663 8.12 -24.00 -8.91
C LEU A 663 9.14 -22.86 -8.81
N ASP A 664 9.44 -22.20 -9.93
CA ASP A 664 10.41 -21.08 -9.99
C ASP A 664 9.70 -19.70 -9.92
N LEU A 665 8.53 -19.69 -9.28
CA LEU A 665 7.75 -18.49 -8.98
C LEU A 665 7.23 -18.55 -7.53
N HIS A 666 7.11 -17.38 -6.91
CA HIS A 666 6.59 -17.23 -5.54
C HIS A 666 5.79 -15.94 -5.38
N VAL A 667 5.04 -15.85 -4.29
CA VAL A 667 4.36 -14.61 -3.89
C VAL A 667 5.41 -13.59 -3.50
N PHE A 668 5.50 -12.50 -4.24
CA PHE A 668 6.36 -11.36 -3.93
C PHE A 668 5.71 -10.48 -2.86
N ALA A 669 4.46 -10.09 -3.09
CA ALA A 669 3.67 -9.28 -2.17
C ALA A 669 2.23 -9.82 -2.10
N PRO A 670 1.77 -10.32 -0.94
CA PRO A 670 0.37 -10.68 -0.72
C PRO A 670 -0.48 -9.47 -0.34
N GLY A 671 -1.80 -9.63 -0.43
CA GLY A 671 -2.74 -8.69 0.18
C GLY A 671 -3.23 -7.59 -0.73
N LEU A 672 -3.13 -7.78 -2.05
CA LEU A 672 -3.71 -6.86 -3.03
C LEU A 672 -4.95 -7.50 -3.64
N ARG A 673 -6.10 -6.84 -3.56
CA ARG A 673 -7.40 -7.39 -3.98
C ARG A 673 -7.47 -7.61 -5.48
N ASN A 674 -7.20 -6.59 -6.28
CA ASN A 674 -7.12 -6.66 -7.73
C ASN A 674 -6.14 -5.61 -8.26
N ALA A 675 -4.84 -5.82 -8.00
CA ALA A 675 -3.82 -4.94 -8.54
C ALA A 675 -3.89 -4.95 -10.07
N TYR A 676 -4.40 -3.89 -10.69
CA TYR A 676 -4.67 -3.89 -12.12
C TYR A 676 -3.36 -3.74 -12.91
N ASP A 677 -2.51 -2.79 -12.52
CA ASP A 677 -1.19 -2.64 -13.12
C ASP A 677 -0.15 -2.24 -12.09
N LEU A 678 1.13 -2.39 -12.48
CA LEU A 678 2.28 -2.06 -11.66
C LEU A 678 3.36 -1.37 -12.49
N VAL A 679 4.12 -0.48 -11.87
CA VAL A 679 5.28 0.15 -12.49
C VAL A 679 6.56 -0.13 -11.72
N TYR A 680 7.58 -0.64 -12.43
CA TYR A 680 8.95 -0.70 -11.93
C TYR A 680 9.73 0.54 -12.36
N THR A 681 10.11 1.37 -11.40
CA THR A 681 10.62 2.72 -11.63
C THR A 681 12.13 2.79 -11.86
N THR A 682 12.62 3.91 -12.38
CA THR A 682 14.05 4.20 -12.48
C THR A 682 14.77 4.16 -11.13
N ALA A 683 14.04 4.46 -10.05
CA ALA A 683 14.51 4.38 -8.67
C ALA A 683 14.45 2.95 -8.08
N SER A 684 14.17 1.93 -8.90
CA SER A 684 14.11 0.50 -8.52
C SER A 684 13.04 0.18 -7.46
N ARG A 685 11.96 0.97 -7.43
CA ARG A 685 10.76 0.74 -6.60
C ARG A 685 9.62 0.23 -7.46
N ILE A 686 8.69 -0.48 -6.83
CA ILE A 686 7.45 -0.95 -7.43
C ILE A 686 6.29 -0.16 -6.84
N TYR A 687 5.47 0.45 -7.69
CA TYR A 687 4.18 0.99 -7.28
C TYR A 687 3.07 0.25 -8.01
N ALA A 688 1.93 0.11 -7.37
CA ALA A 688 0.74 -0.53 -7.94
C ALA A 688 -0.51 0.27 -7.56
N THR A 689 -1.52 0.16 -8.41
CA THR A 689 -2.90 0.53 -8.15
C THR A 689 -3.66 -0.74 -7.76
N ASP A 690 -4.49 -0.67 -6.73
CA ASP A 690 -5.32 -1.80 -6.29
C ASP A 690 -6.80 -1.39 -6.21
N ASN A 691 -7.70 -2.18 -6.79
CA ASN A 691 -9.12 -1.84 -6.76
C ASN A 691 -9.78 -2.27 -5.45
N GLY A 692 -10.43 -1.32 -4.77
CA GLY A 692 -11.09 -1.51 -3.47
C GLY A 692 -12.32 -2.44 -3.52
N PRO A 693 -12.78 -2.92 -2.36
CA PRO A 693 -13.98 -3.75 -2.26
C PRO A 693 -15.28 -2.99 -2.54
N ASN A 694 -16.33 -3.76 -2.84
CA ASN A 694 -17.65 -3.23 -3.17
C ASN A 694 -18.72 -3.75 -2.20
N PRO A 695 -19.76 -2.96 -1.90
CA PRO A 695 -20.86 -3.43 -1.09
C PRO A 695 -21.63 -4.51 -1.86
N SER A 696 -22.16 -5.51 -1.15
CA SER A 696 -22.84 -6.69 -1.72
C SER A 696 -21.94 -7.72 -2.42
N PHE A 697 -20.61 -7.56 -2.44
CA PHE A 697 -19.69 -8.52 -3.07
C PHE A 697 -19.07 -9.54 -2.11
N GLY A 698 -19.41 -9.50 -0.83
CA GLY A 698 -19.00 -10.45 0.20
C GLY A 698 -18.34 -9.78 1.41
N PRO A 699 -18.44 -10.40 2.59
CA PRO A 699 -17.94 -9.84 3.84
C PRO A 699 -16.42 -9.86 3.92
N ALA A 700 -15.89 -9.12 4.89
CA ALA A 700 -14.48 -9.08 5.22
C ALA A 700 -14.09 -10.25 6.13
N SER A 701 -12.96 -10.91 5.85
CA SER A 701 -12.37 -11.88 6.76
C SER A 701 -11.76 -11.16 7.98
N THR A 702 -12.19 -11.53 9.18
CA THR A 702 -11.68 -10.96 10.45
C THR A 702 -10.77 -11.92 11.21
N SER A 703 -10.77 -13.20 10.84
CA SER A 703 -9.81 -14.22 11.27
C SER A 703 -9.83 -15.40 10.30
N ALA A 704 -9.05 -16.45 10.60
CA ALA A 704 -9.10 -17.70 9.86
C ALA A 704 -10.50 -18.33 9.78
N THR A 705 -11.39 -18.02 10.73
CA THR A 705 -12.71 -18.65 10.87
C THR A 705 -13.88 -17.69 11.05
N THR A 706 -13.65 -16.38 11.11
CA THR A 706 -14.69 -15.37 11.35
C THR A 706 -14.68 -14.28 10.29
N GLU A 707 -15.84 -13.73 10.01
CA GLU A 707 -16.06 -12.68 9.02
C GLU A 707 -16.92 -11.55 9.60
N SER A 708 -16.90 -10.39 8.96
CA SER A 708 -17.77 -9.27 9.29
C SER A 708 -19.24 -9.57 8.96
N THR A 709 -20.15 -8.84 9.58
CA THR A 709 -21.60 -8.92 9.28
C THR A 709 -22.02 -8.05 8.10
N SER A 710 -21.13 -7.17 7.63
CA SER A 710 -21.33 -6.27 6.50
C SER A 710 -20.18 -6.38 5.50
N ASP A 711 -20.46 -6.10 4.23
CA ASP A 711 -19.46 -6.06 3.18
C ASP A 711 -18.70 -4.74 3.23
N PRO A 712 -17.36 -4.74 3.10
CA PRO A 712 -16.60 -3.51 3.00
C PRO A 712 -16.89 -2.80 1.66
N ASN A 713 -16.75 -1.48 1.67
CA ASN A 713 -16.93 -0.58 0.52
C ASN A 713 -15.96 0.57 0.66
N GLU A 714 -14.88 0.55 -0.12
CA GLU A 714 -13.75 1.46 0.05
C GLU A 714 -13.21 1.92 -1.30
N GLY A 715 -12.45 3.02 -1.28
CA GLY A 715 -11.73 3.53 -2.43
C GLY A 715 -10.65 2.58 -2.96
N ASP A 716 -10.05 2.96 -4.09
CA ASP A 716 -8.90 2.27 -4.65
C ASP A 716 -7.63 2.76 -3.98
N GLU A 717 -6.56 1.99 -4.07
CA GLU A 717 -5.34 2.27 -3.32
C GLU A 717 -4.14 2.51 -4.23
N PHE A 718 -3.28 3.46 -3.87
CA PHE A 718 -1.96 3.63 -4.47
C PHE A 718 -0.87 3.13 -3.51
N MET A 719 -0.17 2.05 -3.88
CA MET A 719 0.74 1.34 -2.98
C MET A 719 2.20 1.49 -3.40
N LEU A 720 3.12 1.61 -2.42
CA LEU A 720 4.52 1.21 -2.57
C LEU A 720 4.63 -0.28 -2.23
N VAL A 721 4.95 -1.11 -3.24
CA VAL A 721 4.96 -2.57 -3.08
C VAL A 721 6.37 -3.10 -2.80
N GLU A 722 6.52 -3.81 -1.69
CA GLU A 722 7.77 -4.38 -1.17
C GLU A 722 7.60 -5.87 -0.86
N GLU A 723 8.69 -6.65 -1.00
CA GLU A 723 8.63 -8.12 -0.88
C GLU A 723 8.25 -8.54 0.55
N ASP A 724 7.26 -9.44 0.72
CA ASP A 724 6.70 -9.97 1.99
C ASP A 724 5.87 -8.99 2.83
N HIS A 725 5.61 -7.79 2.32
CA HIS A 725 4.66 -6.87 2.96
C HIS A 725 3.23 -7.30 2.65
N TYR A 726 2.35 -7.22 3.65
CA TYR A 726 0.93 -7.52 3.51
C TYR A 726 0.13 -6.24 3.36
N TYR A 727 -0.72 -6.18 2.34
CA TYR A 727 -1.40 -4.97 1.90
C TYR A 727 -2.90 -4.91 2.20
N GLY A 728 -3.43 -5.84 3.01
CA GLY A 728 -4.77 -5.71 3.59
C GLY A 728 -5.81 -6.68 3.05
N HIS A 729 -5.73 -7.16 1.81
CA HIS A 729 -6.70 -8.14 1.29
C HIS A 729 -6.44 -9.59 1.75
N PRO A 730 -7.38 -10.26 2.44
CA PRO A 730 -7.12 -11.57 3.02
C PRO A 730 -7.00 -12.68 1.97
N ASN A 731 -6.18 -13.66 2.29
CA ASN A 731 -6.11 -14.94 1.61
C ASN A 731 -6.04 -16.05 2.66
N ARG A 732 -7.20 -16.62 3.03
CA ARG A 732 -7.29 -17.67 4.07
C ARG A 732 -6.55 -18.97 3.73
N ASN A 733 -6.23 -19.23 2.46
CA ASN A 733 -5.35 -20.34 2.12
C ASN A 733 -3.94 -20.08 2.68
N ARG A 734 -3.37 -18.90 2.36
CA ARG A 734 -2.05 -18.49 2.88
C ARG A 734 -2.08 -18.12 4.36
N GLY A 735 -3.23 -17.66 4.86
CA GLY A 735 -3.48 -17.32 6.26
C GLY A 735 -3.25 -18.46 7.25
N ARG A 736 -3.26 -19.72 6.79
CA ARG A 736 -2.87 -20.88 7.61
C ARG A 736 -1.39 -20.86 8.00
N CYS A 737 -0.56 -20.24 7.16
CA CYS A 737 0.88 -20.15 7.32
C CYS A 737 1.31 -18.78 7.86
N ASP A 738 0.54 -17.74 7.58
CA ASP A 738 0.85 -16.35 7.90
C ASP A 738 -0.43 -15.63 8.33
N ASP A 739 -0.64 -15.54 9.65
CA ASP A 739 -1.88 -15.04 10.24
C ASP A 739 -2.27 -13.63 9.78
N ARG A 740 -1.30 -12.82 9.33
CA ARG A 740 -1.56 -11.50 8.74
C ARG A 740 -2.59 -11.59 7.61
N GLN A 741 -2.49 -12.65 6.80
CA GLN A 741 -3.32 -12.86 5.62
C GLN A 741 -4.71 -13.43 5.93
N ASN A 742 -5.07 -13.62 7.21
CA ASN A 742 -6.43 -13.95 7.62
C ASN A 742 -7.32 -12.72 7.84
N VAL A 743 -6.72 -11.53 7.94
CA VAL A 743 -7.40 -10.33 8.44
C VAL A 743 -7.45 -9.26 7.37
N TYR A 744 -8.65 -8.74 7.11
CA TYR A 744 -8.87 -7.61 6.23
C TYR A 744 -8.47 -6.32 6.94
N HIS A 745 -7.78 -5.43 6.24
CA HIS A 745 -7.50 -4.08 6.71
C HIS A 745 -8.16 -3.07 5.78
N ASP A 746 -8.88 -2.12 6.38
CA ASP A 746 -9.51 -1.02 5.67
C ASP A 746 -8.55 0.17 5.46
N LEU A 747 -9.00 1.17 4.70
CA LEU A 747 -8.28 2.41 4.42
C LEU A 747 -7.93 3.25 5.67
N THR A 748 -8.56 2.99 6.82
CA THR A 748 -8.27 3.67 8.10
C THR A 748 -7.19 2.94 8.91
N GLY A 749 -6.83 1.72 8.51
CA GLY A 749 -5.78 0.93 9.13
C GLY A 749 -4.45 1.70 9.20
N VAL A 750 -3.74 1.55 10.31
CA VAL A 750 -2.41 2.14 10.48
C VAL A 750 -1.36 1.12 10.04
N SER A 751 -0.37 1.55 9.25
CA SER A 751 0.78 0.70 8.94
C SER A 751 1.45 0.21 10.23
N VAL A 752 1.56 -1.10 10.37
CA VAL A 752 2.28 -1.75 11.47
C VAL A 752 3.38 -2.59 10.85
N GLU A 753 4.64 -2.23 11.14
CA GLU A 753 5.80 -2.90 10.58
C GLU A 753 5.72 -4.43 10.79
N GLY A 754 5.94 -5.16 9.69
CA GLY A 754 5.85 -6.62 9.70
C GLY A 754 4.43 -7.18 9.69
N VAL A 755 3.39 -6.41 9.99
CA VAL A 755 1.99 -6.87 10.10
C VAL A 755 1.14 -6.42 8.91
N PHE A 756 1.05 -5.12 8.66
CA PHE A 756 0.22 -4.51 7.62
C PHE A 756 0.90 -3.25 7.09
N THR A 757 0.90 -3.07 5.76
CA THR A 757 1.40 -1.87 5.10
C THR A 757 0.24 -1.16 4.43
N GLN A 758 -0.05 0.05 4.91
CA GLN A 758 -1.11 0.90 4.38
C GLN A 758 -0.69 1.55 3.06
N MET A 759 -1.69 1.89 2.24
CA MET A 759 -1.54 2.70 1.04
C MET A 759 -0.80 4.02 1.28
N LEU A 760 -0.21 4.56 0.21
CA LEU A 760 0.36 5.90 0.23
C LEU A 760 -0.71 6.99 0.10
N THR A 761 -1.77 6.72 -0.65
CA THR A 761 -2.97 7.58 -0.77
C THR A 761 -4.13 6.76 -1.32
N GLU A 762 -5.33 7.14 -0.92
CA GLU A 762 -6.57 6.69 -1.52
C GLU A 762 -6.73 7.29 -2.93
N LEU A 763 -7.39 6.53 -3.80
CA LEU A 763 -7.73 6.84 -5.18
C LEU A 763 -9.23 6.62 -5.39
N THR A 764 -9.83 7.45 -6.26
CA THR A 764 -11.23 7.29 -6.65
C THR A 764 -11.41 6.06 -7.55
N PRO A 765 -12.30 5.11 -7.23
CA PRO A 765 -12.52 3.92 -8.07
C PRO A 765 -13.16 4.21 -9.44
N SER A 766 -12.90 3.43 -10.49
CA SER A 766 -11.80 2.46 -10.64
C SER A 766 -10.57 3.20 -11.16
N THR A 767 -9.43 3.14 -10.46
CA THR A 767 -8.13 3.64 -10.89
C THR A 767 -7.20 2.46 -11.15
N ASP A 768 -6.80 2.31 -12.41
CA ASP A 768 -6.28 1.05 -12.94
C ASP A 768 -4.86 1.23 -13.50
N GLY A 769 -4.66 2.02 -14.55
CA GLY A 769 -3.34 2.21 -15.15
C GLY A 769 -2.35 2.99 -14.28
N VAL A 770 -1.08 2.58 -14.27
CA VAL A 770 -0.01 3.25 -13.52
C VAL A 770 1.31 3.31 -14.31
N MET A 771 1.97 4.46 -14.34
CA MET A 771 3.28 4.61 -14.97
C MET A 771 4.17 5.67 -14.31
N GLU A 772 5.48 5.58 -14.53
CA GLU A 772 6.45 6.59 -14.12
C GLU A 772 6.67 7.59 -15.25
N TYR A 773 6.56 8.89 -14.96
CA TYR A 773 6.91 9.94 -15.89
C TYR A 773 8.43 10.18 -15.89
N ARG A 774 9.10 9.86 -17.00
CA ARG A 774 10.58 9.89 -17.08
C ARG A 774 11.16 11.08 -17.86
N SER A 775 10.32 11.90 -18.47
CA SER A 775 10.76 12.92 -19.43
C SER A 775 11.21 14.21 -18.78
N GLU A 776 12.24 14.84 -19.35
CA GLU A 776 12.69 16.20 -19.03
C GLU A 776 11.87 17.28 -19.78
N THR A 777 10.74 16.94 -20.41
CA THR A 777 9.93 17.87 -21.21
C THR A 777 9.52 19.13 -20.43
N PHE A 778 9.20 18.97 -19.15
CA PHE A 778 8.87 20.07 -18.24
C PHE A 778 10.08 20.51 -17.40
N ASN A 779 11.29 20.52 -17.98
CA ASN A 779 12.56 20.71 -17.26
C ASN A 779 12.73 19.75 -16.06
N GLY A 780 12.22 18.53 -16.20
CA GLY A 780 12.32 17.49 -15.18
C GLY A 780 11.36 17.64 -14.00
N GLU A 781 10.44 18.63 -14.02
CA GLU A 781 9.52 18.87 -12.90
C GLU A 781 8.62 17.67 -12.58
N MET A 782 8.20 16.92 -13.61
CA MET A 782 7.42 15.68 -13.45
C MET A 782 8.28 14.42 -13.33
N ARG A 783 9.61 14.54 -13.37
CA ARG A 783 10.46 13.36 -13.54
C ARG A 783 10.53 12.55 -12.25
N GLY A 784 10.15 11.28 -12.36
CA GLY A 784 10.05 10.36 -11.21
C GLY A 784 8.68 10.38 -10.54
N ASP A 785 7.78 11.29 -10.95
CA ASP A 785 6.39 11.27 -10.50
C ASP A 785 5.64 10.10 -11.12
N ILE A 786 4.61 9.65 -10.42
CA ILE A 786 3.76 8.56 -10.85
C ILE A 786 2.48 9.13 -11.46
N ILE A 787 2.09 8.60 -12.62
CA ILE A 787 0.82 8.95 -13.26
C ILE A 787 -0.11 7.76 -13.07
N VAL A 788 -1.29 8.03 -12.55
CA VAL A 788 -2.37 7.04 -12.39
C VAL A 788 -3.56 7.44 -13.26
N GLN A 789 -4.29 6.44 -13.74
CA GLN A 789 -5.44 6.65 -14.61
C GLN A 789 -6.71 6.07 -13.99
N LYS A 790 -7.67 6.96 -13.67
CA LYS A 790 -9.04 6.56 -13.37
C LYS A 790 -9.76 6.15 -14.64
N TRP A 791 -10.34 4.95 -14.71
CA TRP A 791 -11.16 4.57 -15.83
C TRP A 791 -12.39 5.51 -15.97
N ASN A 792 -12.60 6.04 -17.18
CA ASN A 792 -13.60 7.07 -17.50
C ASN A 792 -13.52 8.31 -16.59
N GLY A 793 -12.32 8.73 -16.22
CA GLY A 793 -12.12 9.92 -15.43
C GLY A 793 -10.68 10.43 -15.48
N PRO A 794 -10.33 11.38 -14.60
CA PRO A 794 -9.10 12.16 -14.73
C PRO A 794 -7.83 11.30 -14.70
N THR A 795 -6.89 11.64 -15.56
CA THR A 795 -5.49 11.25 -15.42
C THR A 795 -4.86 12.11 -14.32
N ARG A 796 -4.24 11.48 -13.31
CA ARG A 796 -3.67 12.20 -12.16
C ARG A 796 -2.17 12.01 -12.05
N ARG A 797 -1.49 13.04 -11.57
CA ARG A 797 -0.07 13.06 -11.21
C ARG A 797 0.03 12.92 -9.69
N ILE A 798 0.77 11.92 -9.25
CA ILE A 798 1.17 11.72 -7.86
C ILE A 798 2.64 12.12 -7.74
N GLN A 799 2.88 13.24 -7.07
CA GLN A 799 4.21 13.69 -6.72
C GLN A 799 4.66 13.03 -5.42
N LEU A 800 5.84 12.43 -5.42
CA LEU A 800 6.38 11.71 -4.27
C LEU A 800 7.55 12.46 -3.63
N SER A 801 7.76 12.20 -2.34
CA SER A 801 9.00 12.55 -1.64
C SER A 801 10.22 11.90 -2.31
N ALA A 802 11.42 12.43 -2.05
CA ALA A 802 12.65 11.93 -2.67
C ALA A 802 12.96 10.45 -2.35
N ASP A 803 12.48 9.94 -1.21
CA ASP A 803 12.56 8.53 -0.82
C ASP A 803 11.42 7.67 -1.37
N GLY A 804 10.45 8.26 -2.07
CA GLY A 804 9.31 7.58 -2.70
C GLY A 804 8.22 7.13 -1.73
N ARG A 805 8.28 7.52 -0.45
CA ARG A 805 7.43 6.96 0.62
C ARG A 805 6.32 7.90 1.12
N THR A 806 6.19 9.08 0.54
CA THR A 806 5.15 10.05 0.94
C THR A 806 4.60 10.75 -0.29
N VAL A 807 3.28 10.85 -0.38
CA VAL A 807 2.59 11.66 -1.39
C VAL A 807 2.68 13.13 -0.98
N LEU A 808 3.30 13.94 -1.82
CA LEU A 808 3.40 15.39 -1.65
C LEU A 808 2.24 16.12 -2.32
N ALA A 809 1.75 15.58 -3.44
CA ALA A 809 0.62 16.11 -4.18
C ALA A 809 -0.05 15.00 -4.99
N ASN A 810 -1.37 15.10 -5.16
CA ASN A 810 -2.18 14.23 -6.02
C ASN A 810 -3.12 15.10 -6.85
N GLU A 811 -2.72 15.43 -8.08
CA GLU A 811 -3.34 16.48 -8.89
C GLU A 811 -3.88 15.92 -10.21
N ALA A 812 -5.05 16.37 -10.65
CA ALA A 812 -5.51 16.06 -11.99
C ALA A 812 -4.69 16.83 -13.03
N LEU A 813 -4.32 16.17 -14.13
CA LEU A 813 -3.75 16.86 -15.28
C LEU A 813 -4.83 17.71 -15.97
N ASN A 814 -4.40 18.73 -16.72
CA ASN A 814 -5.30 19.66 -17.41
C ASN A 814 -6.16 19.01 -18.52
N VAL A 815 -5.84 17.78 -18.91
CA VAL A 815 -6.61 16.93 -19.83
C VAL A 815 -6.56 15.49 -19.34
N THR A 816 -7.58 14.71 -19.73
CA THR A 816 -7.73 13.29 -19.35
C THR A 816 -7.56 12.37 -20.55
N ALA A 817 -7.05 11.15 -20.31
CA ALA A 817 -7.04 10.07 -21.29
C ALA A 817 -8.30 9.18 -21.23
N ASP A 818 -9.08 9.24 -20.15
CA ASP A 818 -10.28 8.42 -19.89
C ASP A 818 -10.05 6.91 -20.10
N SER A 819 -8.82 6.45 -19.90
CA SER A 819 -8.37 5.13 -20.30
C SER A 819 -8.45 4.12 -19.16
N LEU A 820 -8.42 2.82 -19.49
CA LEU A 820 -8.27 1.76 -18.50
C LEU A 820 -6.81 1.63 -18.08
N ASP A 821 -5.89 1.64 -19.06
CA ASP A 821 -4.45 1.57 -18.81
C ASP A 821 -3.71 2.69 -19.58
N ILE A 822 -2.51 3.05 -19.11
CA ILE A 822 -1.66 4.09 -19.70
C ILE A 822 -0.19 3.68 -19.79
N THR A 823 0.52 4.18 -20.81
CA THR A 823 1.97 4.00 -20.93
C THR A 823 2.67 5.24 -21.48
N MET A 824 3.93 5.41 -21.10
CA MET A 824 4.75 6.52 -21.56
C MET A 824 5.35 6.25 -22.94
N GLY A 825 5.10 7.14 -23.89
CA GLY A 825 5.79 7.21 -25.18
C GLY A 825 6.90 8.27 -25.22
N PRO A 826 7.66 8.32 -26.33
CA PRO A 826 8.80 9.24 -26.48
C PRO A 826 8.42 10.71 -26.27
N GLY A 827 9.24 11.43 -25.52
CA GLY A 827 9.08 12.84 -25.19
C GLY A 827 8.07 13.10 -24.08
N GLY A 828 7.67 12.07 -23.34
CA GLY A 828 6.69 12.17 -22.26
C GLY A 828 5.25 12.29 -22.75
N ALA A 829 4.95 11.81 -23.96
CA ALA A 829 3.57 11.57 -24.37
C ALA A 829 2.98 10.42 -23.55
N ILE A 830 1.73 10.53 -23.11
CA ILE A 830 1.03 9.48 -22.38
C ILE A 830 0.02 8.87 -23.35
N TYR A 831 0.15 7.57 -23.64
CA TYR A 831 -0.83 6.84 -24.45
C TYR A 831 -1.76 6.09 -23.51
N GLY A 832 -3.04 6.01 -23.86
CA GLY A 832 -4.05 5.32 -23.07
C GLY A 832 -4.88 4.32 -23.87
N ALA A 833 -5.15 3.16 -23.28
CA ALA A 833 -6.11 2.17 -23.76
C ALA A 833 -7.51 2.57 -23.27
N ASN A 834 -8.24 3.36 -24.07
CA ASN A 834 -9.59 3.74 -23.72
C ASN A 834 -10.56 2.59 -24.08
N TYR A 835 -10.82 1.77 -23.06
CA TYR A 835 -11.67 0.58 -23.13
C TYR A 835 -13.11 0.91 -23.52
N SER A 836 -13.70 1.94 -22.92
CA SER A 836 -15.10 2.34 -23.11
C SER A 836 -15.39 2.82 -24.52
N ASP A 837 -14.50 3.67 -25.06
CA ASP A 837 -14.68 4.29 -26.37
C ASP A 837 -14.00 3.52 -27.51
N ASN A 838 -13.35 2.39 -27.21
CA ASN A 838 -12.68 1.55 -28.20
C ASN A 838 -11.60 2.31 -29.01
N LYS A 839 -10.70 3.01 -28.32
CA LYS A 839 -9.68 3.85 -28.97
C LYS A 839 -8.35 3.90 -28.22
N ILE A 840 -7.32 4.40 -28.91
CA ILE A 840 -6.06 4.82 -28.30
C ILE A 840 -6.11 6.35 -28.13
N ALA A 841 -6.13 6.80 -26.88
CA ALA A 841 -5.97 8.21 -26.53
C ALA A 841 -4.46 8.55 -26.42
N VAL A 842 -4.09 9.80 -26.68
CA VAL A 842 -2.75 10.32 -26.42
C VAL A 842 -2.82 11.71 -25.78
N LEU A 843 -2.11 11.90 -24.68
CA LEU A 843 -1.84 13.20 -24.07
C LEU A 843 -0.43 13.62 -24.48
N ARG A 844 -0.35 14.70 -25.27
CA ARG A 844 0.92 15.24 -25.77
C ARG A 844 1.36 16.41 -24.89
N PRO A 845 2.56 16.36 -24.28
CA PRO A 845 3.03 17.46 -23.46
C PRO A 845 3.29 18.69 -24.33
N PHE A 846 3.07 19.87 -23.75
CA PHE A 846 3.52 21.12 -24.32
C PHE A 846 5.05 21.14 -24.35
N VAL A 847 5.61 21.58 -25.47
CA VAL A 847 7.06 21.57 -25.68
C VAL A 847 7.55 22.98 -26.00
N ALA A 848 8.47 23.49 -25.18
CA ALA A 848 9.09 24.79 -25.41
C ALA A 848 9.95 24.78 -26.70
N ALA A 849 9.96 25.92 -27.40
CA ALA A 849 10.77 26.09 -28.61
C ALA A 849 12.27 26.12 -28.28
N GLY A 850 13.09 25.55 -29.16
CA GLY A 850 14.55 25.54 -29.04
C GLY A 850 15.16 24.15 -29.21
N PHE A 851 16.48 24.05 -29.04
CA PHE A 851 17.18 22.76 -29.00
C PHE A 851 17.08 22.16 -27.60
N ASN A 852 16.40 21.03 -27.50
CA ASN A 852 16.27 20.27 -26.27
C ASN A 852 16.21 18.76 -26.54
N ALA A 853 16.58 17.96 -25.53
CA ALA A 853 16.46 16.51 -25.53
C ALA A 853 15.77 16.10 -24.24
N PHE A 854 14.69 15.32 -24.33
CA PHE A 854 13.76 15.13 -23.22
C PHE A 854 13.91 13.77 -22.55
N ASP A 855 14.03 12.70 -23.33
CA ASP A 855 14.09 11.35 -22.81
C ASP A 855 14.86 10.40 -23.74
N ILE A 856 15.06 9.17 -23.27
CA ILE A 856 15.53 8.05 -24.07
C ILE A 856 14.63 6.84 -23.80
N SER A 857 14.23 6.15 -24.86
CA SER A 857 13.40 4.93 -24.80
C SER A 857 14.03 3.81 -25.62
N PRO A 858 14.24 2.61 -25.05
CA PRO A 858 14.02 2.27 -23.64
C PRO A 858 15.03 3.00 -22.71
N TRP A 859 14.64 3.18 -21.45
CA TRP A 859 15.49 3.82 -20.43
C TRP A 859 16.54 2.88 -19.82
N ARG A 860 16.50 1.59 -20.17
CA ARG A 860 17.48 0.59 -19.76
C ARG A 860 17.70 -0.45 -20.86
N ALA A 861 18.91 -0.99 -20.96
CA ALA A 861 19.22 -2.10 -21.86
C ALA A 861 20.48 -2.86 -21.40
N PRO A 862 20.72 -4.08 -21.92
CA PRO A 862 21.91 -4.86 -21.59
C PRO A 862 23.21 -4.11 -21.88
N ALA A 863 24.19 -4.28 -20.99
CA ALA A 863 25.52 -3.68 -21.09
C ALA A 863 26.30 -4.14 -22.33
N THR A 864 25.89 -5.23 -22.97
CA THR A 864 26.43 -5.70 -24.26
C THR A 864 26.13 -4.76 -25.43
N GLY A 865 25.16 -3.85 -25.29
CA GLY A 865 24.77 -2.88 -26.31
C GLY A 865 24.00 -3.50 -27.49
N GLY A 866 23.75 -2.70 -28.53
CA GLY A 866 23.08 -3.13 -29.76
C GLY A 866 21.55 -3.06 -29.72
N VAL A 867 20.95 -2.54 -28.64
CA VAL A 867 19.50 -2.36 -28.52
C VAL A 867 19.09 -1.04 -29.18
N PRO A 868 18.08 -1.02 -30.07
CA PRO A 868 17.55 0.21 -30.64
C PRO A 868 17.06 1.17 -29.55
N PHE A 869 17.36 2.45 -29.70
CA PHE A 869 16.80 3.51 -28.87
C PHE A 869 16.19 4.62 -29.71
N VAL A 870 15.29 5.36 -29.09
CA VAL A 870 14.72 6.62 -29.56
C VAL A 870 14.94 7.68 -28.48
N ILE A 871 15.50 8.82 -28.87
CA ILE A 871 15.54 10.03 -28.04
C ILE A 871 14.55 11.02 -28.64
N ALA A 872 13.61 11.51 -27.84
CA ALA A 872 12.75 12.61 -28.25
C ALA A 872 13.32 13.97 -27.83
N GLY A 873 12.99 15.00 -28.59
CA GLY A 873 13.45 16.35 -28.34
C GLY A 873 12.90 17.33 -29.36
N THR A 874 13.52 18.49 -29.45
CA THR A 874 13.18 19.54 -30.41
C THR A 874 14.44 20.12 -31.05
N SER A 875 14.27 20.60 -32.28
CA SER A 875 15.31 21.26 -33.07
C SER A 875 16.60 20.44 -33.21
N PHE A 876 16.47 19.13 -33.35
CA PHE A 876 17.60 18.28 -33.70
C PHE A 876 18.13 18.61 -35.11
N GLY A 877 19.41 18.34 -35.33
CA GLY A 877 20.10 18.64 -36.57
C GLY A 877 19.87 17.59 -37.66
N ALA A 878 20.85 17.46 -38.55
CA ALA A 878 20.94 16.32 -39.45
C ALA A 878 21.79 15.22 -38.81
N LEU A 879 21.68 13.99 -39.32
CA LEU A 879 22.52 12.88 -38.89
C LEU A 879 24.03 13.21 -38.93
N ALA A 880 24.48 13.96 -39.94
CA ALA A 880 25.89 14.30 -40.14
C ALA A 880 26.49 15.25 -39.10
N ASN A 881 25.68 15.99 -38.34
CA ASN A 881 26.15 16.93 -37.32
C ASN A 881 25.54 16.66 -35.93
N THR A 882 24.96 15.47 -35.72
CA THR A 882 24.36 15.06 -34.46
C THR A 882 25.15 13.87 -33.90
N SER A 883 25.45 13.89 -32.60
CA SER A 883 26.08 12.77 -31.89
C SER A 883 25.45 12.56 -30.54
N VAL A 884 25.41 11.31 -30.08
CA VAL A 884 24.90 10.92 -28.76
C VAL A 884 25.97 10.15 -28.01
N THR A 885 26.16 10.45 -26.73
CA THR A 885 26.91 9.58 -25.81
C THR A 885 26.00 9.12 -24.68
N ILE A 886 26.11 7.84 -24.30
CA ILE A 886 25.40 7.24 -23.17
C ILE A 886 26.48 6.86 -22.14
N GLY A 887 26.45 7.46 -20.95
CA GLY A 887 27.51 7.29 -19.95
C GLY A 887 28.90 7.66 -20.47
N GLY A 888 28.97 8.64 -21.37
CA GLY A 888 30.22 9.06 -22.03
C GLY A 888 30.68 8.15 -23.18
N VAL A 889 29.98 7.04 -23.46
CA VAL A 889 30.30 6.13 -24.57
C VAL A 889 29.52 6.55 -25.83
N PRO A 890 30.19 6.79 -26.98
CA PRO A 890 29.50 7.18 -28.22
C PRO A 890 28.54 6.10 -28.73
N ALA A 891 27.30 6.49 -28.98
CA ALA A 891 26.27 5.64 -29.59
C ALA A 891 26.30 5.71 -31.14
N THR A 892 25.82 4.66 -31.80
CA THR A 892 25.67 4.66 -33.27
C THR A 892 24.27 5.12 -33.64
N LEU A 893 24.17 6.22 -34.41
CA LEU A 893 22.89 6.78 -34.85
C LEU A 893 22.45 6.19 -36.19
N THR A 894 21.16 5.85 -36.30
CA THR A 894 20.54 5.31 -37.51
C THR A 894 19.73 6.36 -38.26
N SER A 895 19.07 7.30 -37.56
CA SER A 895 18.38 8.43 -38.18
C SER A 895 18.23 9.61 -37.22
N VAL A 896 18.11 10.83 -37.77
CA VAL A 896 17.79 12.04 -37.02
C VAL A 896 16.74 12.83 -37.81
N SER A 897 15.60 13.10 -37.18
CA SER A 897 14.60 14.07 -37.62
C SER A 897 14.63 15.28 -36.70
N ALA A 898 13.76 16.28 -36.91
CA ALA A 898 13.71 17.46 -36.05
C ALA A 898 13.33 17.16 -34.58
N THR A 899 12.65 16.03 -34.32
CA THR A 899 12.08 15.69 -33.01
C THR A 899 12.46 14.30 -32.52
N ARG A 900 13.15 13.47 -33.33
CA ARG A 900 13.60 12.13 -32.96
C ARG A 900 15.05 11.88 -33.38
N ILE A 901 15.84 11.32 -32.47
CA ILE A 901 17.11 10.66 -32.78
C ILE A 901 16.92 9.17 -32.56
N ARG A 902 17.27 8.36 -33.54
CA ARG A 902 17.25 6.89 -33.45
C ARG A 902 18.67 6.36 -33.55
N GLY A 903 18.97 5.32 -32.80
CA GLY A 903 20.29 4.70 -32.79
C GLY A 903 20.28 3.34 -32.11
N VAL A 904 21.48 2.82 -31.83
CA VAL A 904 21.68 1.61 -31.04
C VAL A 904 22.59 1.89 -29.85
N THR A 905 22.23 1.34 -28.69
CA THR A 905 22.99 1.51 -27.44
C THR A 905 24.42 1.02 -27.62
N PRO A 906 25.44 1.75 -27.13
CA PRO A 906 26.80 1.27 -27.18
C PRO A 906 27.06 0.27 -26.05
N ALA A 907 27.96 -0.68 -26.29
CA ALA A 907 28.40 -1.61 -25.26
C ALA A 907 29.20 -0.88 -24.15
N SER A 908 29.00 -1.30 -22.90
CA SER A 908 29.78 -0.86 -21.74
C SER A 908 30.45 -2.07 -21.09
N ALA A 909 31.79 -2.12 -21.14
CA ALA A 909 32.57 -3.22 -20.55
C ALA A 909 32.61 -3.18 -19.01
N SER A 910 32.24 -2.06 -18.40
CA SER A 910 32.18 -1.87 -16.95
C SER A 910 30.98 -0.97 -16.64
N PRO A 911 29.76 -1.52 -16.77
CA PRO A 911 28.54 -0.75 -16.54
C PRO A 911 28.49 -0.30 -15.07
N PRO A 912 28.19 0.98 -14.78
CA PRO A 912 27.94 1.42 -13.42
C PRO A 912 26.56 0.91 -12.95
N ASP A 913 26.41 0.69 -11.65
CA ASP A 913 25.12 0.28 -11.07
C ASP A 913 24.08 1.42 -11.12
N ALA A 914 24.55 2.66 -10.99
CA ALA A 914 23.72 3.86 -11.07
C ALA A 914 23.35 4.20 -12.52
N MET A 915 22.24 4.93 -12.69
CA MET A 915 21.87 5.48 -14.00
C MET A 915 22.92 6.49 -14.49
N VAL A 916 23.08 6.55 -15.82
CA VAL A 916 24.05 7.39 -16.50
C VAL A 916 23.37 8.48 -17.32
N ASP A 917 24.10 9.57 -17.52
CA ASP A 917 23.68 10.68 -18.38
C ASP A 917 23.65 10.27 -19.85
N VAL A 918 22.66 10.82 -20.57
CA VAL A 918 22.61 10.81 -22.04
C VAL A 918 22.90 12.22 -22.52
N VAL A 919 23.94 12.37 -23.34
CA VAL A 919 24.34 13.68 -23.88
C VAL A 919 24.09 13.70 -25.38
N VAL A 920 23.24 14.62 -25.82
CA VAL A 920 22.95 14.91 -27.23
C VAL A 920 23.72 16.15 -27.63
N THR A 921 24.49 16.07 -28.72
CA THR A 921 25.22 17.20 -29.29
C THR A 921 24.79 17.45 -30.71
N VAL A 922 24.41 18.68 -31.04
CA VAL A 922 24.07 19.14 -32.39
C VAL A 922 25.00 20.30 -32.75
N GLY A 923 25.91 20.07 -33.71
CA GLY A 923 26.97 21.03 -34.03
C GLY A 923 27.90 21.27 -32.84
N SER A 924 27.85 22.47 -32.25
CA SER A 924 28.68 22.86 -31.09
C SER A 924 27.88 22.99 -29.79
N VAL A 925 26.58 22.67 -29.79
CA VAL A 925 25.70 22.81 -28.64
C VAL A 925 25.32 21.42 -28.12
N SER A 926 25.38 21.24 -26.79
CA SER A 926 25.05 19.98 -26.14
C SER A 926 23.92 20.16 -25.12
N ARG A 927 23.11 19.11 -24.96
CA ARG A 927 22.07 18.96 -23.93
C ARG A 927 22.28 17.62 -23.24
N THR A 928 22.16 17.61 -21.91
CA THR A 928 22.27 16.42 -21.08
C THR A 928 20.90 16.08 -20.55
N ILE A 929 20.50 14.81 -20.69
CA ILE A 929 19.39 14.20 -19.98
C ILE A 929 20.03 13.47 -18.79
N PRO A 930 19.97 14.04 -17.57
CA PRO A 930 20.73 13.54 -16.43
C PRO A 930 20.19 12.18 -15.97
N ALA A 931 21.05 11.22 -15.63
CA ALA A 931 20.66 9.91 -15.08
C ALA A 931 19.52 9.20 -15.86
N ALA A 932 19.49 9.32 -17.19
CA ALA A 932 18.35 8.92 -18.02
C ALA A 932 18.41 7.49 -18.55
N PHE A 933 19.59 6.84 -18.47
CA PHE A 933 19.79 5.49 -18.99
C PHE A 933 20.44 4.56 -17.97
N ARG A 934 19.99 3.29 -17.90
CA ARG A 934 20.64 2.24 -17.09
C ARG A 934 21.22 1.14 -17.97
N TYR A 935 22.51 0.87 -17.77
CA TYR A 935 23.11 -0.35 -18.29
C TYR A 935 22.75 -1.51 -17.36
N LEU A 936 22.10 -2.52 -17.91
CA LEU A 936 21.83 -3.77 -17.21
C LEU A 936 23.05 -4.67 -17.38
N ALA A 937 23.82 -4.84 -16.31
CA ALA A 937 24.81 -5.90 -16.27
C ALA A 937 24.10 -7.23 -16.51
N ASP A 938 24.77 -8.16 -17.20
CA ASP A 938 24.22 -9.50 -17.34
C ASP A 938 24.08 -10.12 -15.93
N PRO A 939 22.84 -10.36 -15.45
CA PRO A 939 22.64 -10.89 -14.11
C PRO A 939 23.24 -12.29 -13.97
N HIS A 940 23.59 -12.96 -15.07
CA HIS A 940 24.19 -14.30 -15.09
C HIS A 940 25.73 -14.27 -15.07
N VAL A 941 26.35 -13.10 -14.95
CA VAL A 941 27.81 -12.95 -14.87
C VAL A 941 28.21 -12.39 -13.50
N GLY A 942 28.07 -13.20 -12.45
CA GLY A 942 28.87 -13.22 -11.20
C GLY A 942 29.14 -11.92 -10.40
N HIS A 943 28.49 -10.78 -10.67
CA HIS A 943 28.88 -9.46 -10.13
C HIS A 943 27.84 -8.76 -9.23
N GLY A 944 26.78 -9.44 -8.80
CA GLY A 944 25.75 -8.87 -7.90
C GLY A 944 25.94 -9.16 -6.41
N PRO A 945 24.99 -8.75 -5.54
CA PRO A 945 25.00 -9.08 -4.12
C PRO A 945 25.07 -10.60 -3.92
N SER A 946 25.65 -11.04 -2.81
CA SER A 946 25.73 -12.47 -2.50
C SER A 946 25.80 -12.77 -1.02
N ALA A 947 25.34 -13.96 -0.63
CA ALA A 947 25.45 -14.47 0.72
C ALA A 947 25.76 -15.97 0.71
N SER A 948 26.41 -16.45 1.77
CA SER A 948 26.61 -17.88 2.04
C SER A 948 25.85 -18.24 3.31
N ILE A 949 25.04 -19.31 3.24
CA ILE A 949 24.22 -19.79 4.34
C ILE A 949 24.65 -21.22 4.65
N VAL A 950 24.97 -21.50 5.91
CA VAL A 950 25.41 -22.82 6.37
C VAL A 950 24.54 -23.25 7.54
N VAL A 951 24.04 -24.48 7.48
CA VAL A 951 23.42 -25.18 8.60
C VAL A 951 24.31 -26.35 8.96
N ASP A 952 25.17 -26.19 9.95
CA ASP A 952 26.11 -27.22 10.38
C ASP A 952 26.40 -27.13 11.88
N PRO A 953 25.73 -27.95 12.72
CA PRO A 953 26.05 -28.02 14.14
C PRO A 953 27.40 -28.69 14.45
N GLY A 954 28.05 -29.30 13.45
CA GLY A 954 29.25 -30.11 13.59
C GLY A 954 28.99 -31.44 14.33
N GLY A 955 29.92 -32.39 14.20
CA GLY A 955 29.82 -33.68 14.89
C GLY A 955 29.76 -34.86 13.91
N ASN A 956 28.87 -35.81 14.21
CA ASN A 956 28.62 -37.00 13.39
C ASN A 956 27.12 -37.18 13.18
N ILE A 957 26.70 -38.08 12.29
CA ILE A 957 25.28 -38.26 11.92
C ILE A 957 24.34 -38.54 13.12
N LEU A 958 24.85 -38.97 14.27
CA LEU A 958 24.08 -39.09 15.51
C LEU A 958 24.45 -38.02 16.54
N GLY A 959 23.44 -37.38 17.09
CA GLY A 959 23.57 -36.40 18.18
C GLY A 959 24.03 -35.01 17.76
N SER A 960 24.15 -34.73 16.46
CA SER A 960 24.40 -33.38 15.94
C SER A 960 23.08 -32.67 15.76
N SER A 961 22.87 -31.58 16.49
CA SER A 961 21.57 -30.92 16.58
C SER A 961 21.68 -29.41 16.33
N THR A 962 20.71 -28.83 15.63
CA THR A 962 20.47 -27.39 15.47
C THR A 962 20.35 -26.65 16.81
N TYR A 963 20.08 -27.35 17.92
CA TYR A 963 20.25 -26.89 19.30
C TYR A 963 21.66 -26.33 19.59
N SER A 964 22.69 -26.85 18.93
CA SER A 964 24.09 -26.49 19.18
C SER A 964 24.38 -25.04 18.79
N GLN A 965 25.33 -24.41 19.48
CA GLN A 965 25.71 -23.02 19.17
C GLN A 965 26.27 -22.88 17.75
N ASN A 966 25.89 -21.81 17.06
CA ASN A 966 26.26 -21.50 15.67
C ASN A 966 25.90 -22.61 14.69
N SER A 967 24.81 -23.34 14.94
CA SER A 967 24.27 -24.31 14.00
C SER A 967 23.81 -23.65 12.70
N PHE A 968 23.39 -22.39 12.74
CA PHE A 968 23.09 -21.57 11.57
C PHE A 968 24.09 -20.42 11.44
N LEU A 969 24.69 -20.28 10.26
CA LEU A 969 25.60 -19.19 9.91
C LEU A 969 25.16 -18.51 8.62
N ILE A 970 25.11 -17.18 8.65
CA ILE A 970 24.83 -16.30 7.51
C ILE A 970 26.08 -15.46 7.29
N THR A 971 26.64 -15.44 6.08
CA THR A 971 27.76 -14.55 5.73
C THR A 971 27.37 -13.70 4.53
N ASN A 972 27.44 -12.38 4.67
CA ASN A 972 27.28 -11.47 3.53
C ASN A 972 28.58 -11.48 2.71
N THR A 973 28.58 -12.18 1.57
CA THR A 973 29.74 -12.33 0.68
C THR A 973 29.75 -11.31 -0.45
N SER A 974 28.85 -10.33 -0.42
CA SER A 974 28.77 -9.26 -1.42
C SER A 974 30.09 -8.51 -1.55
N ALA A 975 30.32 -7.91 -2.73
CA ALA A 975 31.24 -6.80 -2.84
C ALA A 975 30.75 -5.63 -1.97
N ALA A 976 31.65 -4.74 -1.55
CA ALA A 976 31.29 -3.62 -0.67
C ALA A 976 30.10 -2.81 -1.25
N GLY A 977 29.13 -2.47 -0.40
CA GLY A 977 27.99 -1.61 -0.77
C GLY A 977 26.61 -2.23 -0.63
N HIS A 978 26.49 -3.56 -0.51
CA HIS A 978 25.19 -4.24 -0.32
C HIS A 978 25.04 -4.78 1.10
N ARG A 979 23.84 -4.62 1.67
CA ARG A 979 23.47 -5.14 2.99
C ARG A 979 22.40 -6.20 2.87
N ILE A 980 22.44 -7.23 3.73
CA ILE A 980 21.33 -8.18 3.85
C ILE A 980 20.28 -7.55 4.76
N VAL A 981 19.02 -7.60 4.38
CA VAL A 981 17.89 -7.07 5.18
C VAL A 981 16.97 -8.17 5.68
N ARG A 982 16.92 -9.33 5.00
CA ARG A 982 16.12 -10.48 5.42
C ARG A 982 16.69 -11.81 4.97
N VAL A 983 16.59 -12.82 5.81
CA VAL A 983 16.76 -14.24 5.46
C VAL A 983 15.56 -15.04 5.95
N THR A 984 14.95 -15.82 5.07
CA THR A 984 13.85 -16.74 5.40
C THR A 984 14.31 -18.19 5.20
N TYR A 985 14.09 -19.02 6.21
CA TYR A 985 14.29 -20.48 6.19
C TYR A 985 12.91 -21.15 6.09
N ASP A 986 12.76 -22.15 5.21
CA ASP A 986 11.51 -22.88 4.98
C ASP A 986 11.79 -24.38 4.82
N PHE A 987 11.34 -25.18 5.80
CA PHE A 987 11.67 -26.60 5.93
C PHE A 987 10.72 -27.53 5.18
N ARG A 988 9.63 -27.04 4.57
CA ARG A 988 8.61 -27.90 3.94
C ARG A 988 9.13 -28.79 2.81
N ASP A 989 10.19 -28.34 2.14
CA ASP A 989 10.87 -29.08 1.06
C ASP A 989 12.13 -29.83 1.54
N ALA A 990 12.34 -29.96 2.86
CA ALA A 990 13.45 -30.73 3.42
C ALA A 990 13.35 -32.21 3.03
N ILE A 991 14.49 -32.88 2.93
CA ILE A 991 14.57 -34.27 2.48
C ILE A 991 13.91 -35.21 3.48
N PHE A 992 13.89 -34.85 4.76
CA PHE A 992 13.09 -35.50 5.77
C PHE A 992 11.78 -34.72 5.95
N PRO A 993 10.62 -35.40 5.81
CA PRO A 993 9.33 -34.74 6.02
C PRO A 993 9.13 -34.37 7.50
N ASP A 994 8.20 -33.45 7.74
CA ASP A 994 7.71 -33.06 9.06
C ASP A 994 8.78 -32.65 10.07
N VAL A 995 9.88 -32.06 9.58
CA VAL A 995 10.88 -31.40 10.42
C VAL A 995 10.48 -29.94 10.60
N VAL A 996 10.26 -29.53 11.84
CA VAL A 996 9.80 -28.19 12.20
C VAL A 996 10.77 -27.52 13.17
N PHE A 997 10.84 -26.20 13.17
CA PHE A 997 11.45 -25.46 14.27
C PHE A 997 10.63 -25.67 15.55
N ASP A 998 11.29 -26.05 16.64
CA ASP A 998 10.68 -26.17 17.98
C ASP A 998 11.29 -25.18 18.98
N PRO A 999 10.87 -23.91 18.94
CA PRO A 999 11.34 -22.93 19.90
C PRO A 999 10.73 -23.09 21.30
N THR A 1000 9.78 -24.03 21.51
CA THR A 1000 8.93 -24.06 22.72
C THR A 1000 8.76 -25.41 23.41
N GLY A 1001 9.21 -26.52 22.83
CA GLY A 1001 9.07 -27.86 23.41
C GLY A 1001 7.75 -28.53 23.07
N ASN A 1002 7.05 -28.04 22.04
CA ASN A 1002 5.68 -28.45 21.70
C ASN A 1002 5.62 -29.29 20.42
N ALA A 1003 6.66 -29.26 19.60
CA ALA A 1003 6.90 -30.21 18.53
C ALA A 1003 8.14 -31.04 18.87
N GLY A 1004 8.14 -32.32 18.49
CA GLY A 1004 9.32 -33.16 18.73
C GLY A 1004 9.53 -33.57 20.19
N ASP A 1005 10.79 -33.75 20.58
CA ASP A 1005 11.07 -34.14 21.96
C ASP A 1005 10.90 -32.96 22.94
N THR A 1006 10.98 -33.22 24.24
CA THR A 1006 10.69 -32.16 25.25
C THR A 1006 11.84 -31.17 25.48
N ALA A 1007 13.00 -31.34 24.85
CA ALA A 1007 14.03 -30.32 24.80
C ALA A 1007 13.65 -29.31 23.73
N PHE A 1008 13.99 -28.04 23.98
CA PHE A 1008 13.71 -26.97 23.03
C PHE A 1008 14.74 -25.87 23.17
N LYS A 1009 14.85 -25.08 22.12
CA LYS A 1009 15.70 -23.90 22.10
C LYS A 1009 15.05 -22.78 21.31
N PRO A 1010 14.71 -21.65 21.96
CA PRO A 1010 14.25 -20.48 21.23
C PRO A 1010 15.39 -19.90 20.38
N PHE A 1011 15.04 -19.03 19.42
CA PHE A 1011 16.03 -18.31 18.61
C PHE A 1011 17.08 -17.65 19.50
N GLN A 1012 18.33 -18.08 19.36
CA GLN A 1012 19.45 -17.61 20.16
C GLN A 1012 20.59 -17.15 19.25
N VAL A 1013 20.86 -15.85 19.25
CA VAL A 1013 22.05 -15.27 18.64
C VAL A 1013 23.29 -15.79 19.36
N ASN A 1014 24.30 -16.20 18.59
CA ASN A 1014 25.54 -16.79 19.10
C ASN A 1014 26.78 -16.03 18.65
N THR A 1015 26.80 -15.59 17.38
CA THR A 1015 27.86 -14.77 16.80
C THR A 1015 27.25 -13.53 16.18
N ASP A 1016 27.67 -12.37 16.66
CA ASP A 1016 27.25 -11.06 16.16
C ASP A 1016 28.49 -10.18 15.99
N ALA A 1017 28.80 -9.82 14.75
CA ALA A 1017 29.95 -9.01 14.37
C ALA A 1017 29.67 -7.50 14.42
N GLY A 1018 28.67 -7.06 15.20
CA GLY A 1018 28.17 -5.69 15.20
C GLY A 1018 27.10 -5.46 14.14
N ILE A 1019 26.32 -6.50 13.86
CA ILE A 1019 25.18 -6.54 12.93
C ILE A 1019 23.95 -6.11 13.71
N ASP A 1020 23.16 -5.20 13.15
CA ASP A 1020 21.92 -4.74 13.78
C ASP A 1020 20.76 -5.67 13.39
N LEU A 1021 20.25 -6.41 14.38
CA LEU A 1021 19.15 -7.36 14.21
C LEU A 1021 17.82 -6.63 14.39
N GLY A 1022 17.05 -6.48 13.32
CA GLY A 1022 15.71 -5.87 13.35
C GLY A 1022 14.65 -6.79 13.96
N GLY A 1023 14.85 -8.12 13.92
CA GLY A 1023 13.96 -9.07 14.60
C GLY A 1023 13.96 -10.48 14.00
N HIS A 1024 13.12 -11.35 14.55
CA HIS A 1024 12.85 -12.68 13.99
C HIS A 1024 11.39 -13.10 14.23
N GLU A 1025 10.89 -14.01 13.41
CA GLU A 1025 9.50 -14.46 13.42
C GLU A 1025 9.44 -15.93 12.98
N PHE A 1026 8.70 -16.76 13.73
CA PHE A 1026 8.36 -18.13 13.31
C PHE A 1026 7.00 -18.11 12.60
N ARG A 1027 6.90 -18.76 11.45
CA ARG A 1027 5.70 -18.82 10.59
C ARG A 1027 5.40 -20.26 10.19
N CYS A 1028 4.23 -20.48 9.59
CA CYS A 1028 3.75 -21.82 9.20
C CYS A 1028 3.66 -22.76 10.42
N PRO A 1029 2.76 -22.48 11.39
CA PRO A 1029 2.58 -23.38 12.53
C PRO A 1029 2.16 -24.76 12.04
N HIS A 1030 2.88 -25.78 12.49
CA HIS A 1030 2.70 -27.17 12.09
C HIS A 1030 3.00 -28.08 13.29
N ASP A 1031 1.98 -28.81 13.76
CA ASP A 1031 2.09 -29.84 14.81
C ASP A 1031 2.82 -29.44 16.10
N GLY A 1032 2.64 -28.19 16.51
CA GLY A 1032 3.24 -27.62 17.72
C GLY A 1032 4.55 -26.87 17.50
N GLY A 1033 5.12 -26.95 16.29
CA GLY A 1033 6.30 -26.22 15.83
C GLY A 1033 5.98 -25.32 14.65
N PHE A 1034 7.01 -24.97 13.88
CA PHE A 1034 6.90 -24.03 12.76
C PHE A 1034 7.77 -24.45 11.58
N ASP A 1035 7.23 -24.45 10.35
CA ASP A 1035 8.04 -24.79 9.17
C ASP A 1035 8.98 -23.65 8.73
N GLN A 1036 8.68 -22.41 9.14
CA GLN A 1036 9.42 -21.22 8.68
C GLN A 1036 10.02 -20.38 9.82
N LEU A 1037 11.19 -19.82 9.54
CA LEU A 1037 11.85 -18.79 10.35
C LEU A 1037 12.27 -17.62 9.46
N VAL A 1038 11.80 -16.43 9.78
CA VAL A 1038 12.20 -15.17 9.15
C VAL A 1038 13.14 -14.40 10.10
N VAL A 1039 14.27 -13.94 9.60
CA VAL A 1039 15.25 -13.12 10.33
C VAL A 1039 15.45 -11.81 9.59
N ARG A 1040 15.27 -10.66 10.28
CA ARG A 1040 15.35 -9.30 9.72
C ARG A 1040 16.54 -8.54 10.29
N PHE A 1041 17.16 -7.71 9.46
CA PHE A 1041 18.37 -6.96 9.80
C PHE A 1041 18.23 -5.49 9.38
N ASP A 1042 18.56 -4.58 10.30
CA ASP A 1042 18.60 -3.14 10.03
C ASP A 1042 19.96 -2.73 9.42
N ASP A 1043 21.03 -3.46 9.80
CA ASP A 1043 22.36 -3.28 9.22
C ASP A 1043 23.18 -4.59 9.23
N PHE A 1044 23.27 -5.26 8.08
CA PHE A 1044 24.14 -6.42 7.86
C PHE A 1044 25.09 -6.20 6.67
N PRO A 1045 26.25 -5.55 6.88
CA PRO A 1045 27.15 -5.15 5.81
C PRO A 1045 28.01 -6.29 5.24
N ALA A 1046 28.55 -6.05 4.05
CA ALA A 1046 29.43 -6.97 3.34
C ALA A 1046 30.65 -7.40 4.17
N GLY A 1047 30.98 -8.70 4.12
CA GLY A 1047 32.14 -9.32 4.77
C GLY A 1047 31.92 -9.75 6.22
N GLN A 1048 30.74 -9.51 6.79
CA GLN A 1048 30.40 -9.94 8.15
C GLN A 1048 29.67 -11.30 8.17
N THR A 1049 29.66 -11.92 9.35
CA THR A 1049 28.98 -13.20 9.60
C THR A 1049 28.08 -13.06 10.83
N PHE A 1050 26.84 -13.50 10.70
CA PHE A 1050 25.85 -13.65 11.77
C PHE A 1050 25.67 -15.14 12.06
N GLY A 1051 25.62 -15.51 13.33
CA GLY A 1051 25.45 -16.91 13.75
C GLY A 1051 24.39 -17.04 14.83
N PHE A 1052 23.51 -18.02 14.70
CA PHE A 1052 22.45 -18.31 15.66
C PHE A 1052 22.21 -19.82 15.79
N SER A 1053 21.30 -20.16 16.69
CA SER A 1053 20.84 -21.53 16.94
C SER A 1053 19.38 -21.50 17.38
N VAL A 1054 18.66 -22.57 17.06
CA VAL A 1054 17.25 -22.81 17.36
C VAL A 1054 17.02 -24.31 17.24
N ASP A 1055 16.13 -24.89 18.03
CA ASP A 1055 15.82 -26.31 17.90
C ASP A 1055 15.02 -26.60 16.65
N ALA A 1056 15.25 -27.79 16.10
CA ALA A 1056 14.42 -28.34 15.06
C ALA A 1056 14.25 -29.83 15.33
N ASP A 1057 13.04 -30.32 15.15
CA ASP A 1057 12.67 -31.69 15.48
C ASP A 1057 11.70 -32.26 14.44
N PRO A 1058 11.70 -33.58 14.23
CA PRO A 1058 10.63 -34.24 13.52
C PRO A 1058 9.37 -34.28 14.40
N THR A 1059 8.20 -33.95 13.84
CA THR A 1059 6.94 -33.94 14.61
C THR A 1059 6.57 -35.34 15.13
N SER A 1060 7.00 -36.41 14.45
CA SER A 1060 6.66 -37.79 14.84
C SER A 1060 7.14 -38.23 16.21
N ILE A 1061 8.09 -37.50 16.82
CA ILE A 1061 8.57 -37.77 18.18
C ILE A 1061 7.93 -36.88 19.24
N ASN A 1062 6.81 -36.21 18.93
CA ASN A 1062 6.12 -35.29 19.84
C ASN A 1062 5.95 -35.87 21.26
N GLY A 1063 6.50 -35.18 22.26
CA GLY A 1063 6.43 -35.54 23.67
C GLY A 1063 7.45 -36.59 24.12
N ALA A 1064 8.45 -36.91 23.29
CA ALA A 1064 9.53 -37.82 23.66
C ALA A 1064 10.43 -37.24 24.77
N SER A 1065 11.12 -38.13 25.49
CA SER A 1065 12.24 -37.70 26.32
C SER A 1065 13.44 -37.35 25.43
N PRO A 1066 14.19 -36.26 25.69
CA PRO A 1066 15.26 -35.83 24.82
C PRO A 1066 16.44 -36.82 24.85
N PRO A 1067 17.16 -37.04 23.74
CA PRO A 1067 17.00 -36.44 22.41
C PRO A 1067 16.07 -37.26 21.48
N GLY A 1068 14.98 -37.82 22.02
CA GLY A 1068 14.13 -38.78 21.32
C GLY A 1068 14.75 -40.18 21.19
N PRO A 1069 13.98 -41.17 20.70
CA PRO A 1069 14.48 -42.52 20.49
C PRO A 1069 15.58 -42.57 19.41
N ASN A 1070 16.79 -43.00 19.80
CA ASN A 1070 17.98 -43.06 18.94
C ASN A 1070 18.43 -41.71 18.38
N ASP A 1071 18.34 -40.65 19.19
CA ASP A 1071 18.77 -39.28 18.83
C ASP A 1071 17.93 -38.67 17.69
N SER A 1072 16.66 -39.09 17.56
CA SER A 1072 15.74 -38.60 16.53
C SER A 1072 15.43 -37.10 16.60
N GLY A 1073 15.57 -36.48 17.78
CA GLY A 1073 15.46 -35.01 17.93
C GLY A 1073 16.75 -34.26 17.60
N SER A 1074 17.79 -34.96 17.12
CA SER A 1074 19.05 -34.33 16.70
C SER A 1074 19.05 -34.03 15.20
N ILE A 1075 18.35 -32.97 14.80
CA ILE A 1075 18.29 -32.51 13.41
C ILE A 1075 19.54 -31.70 13.05
N SER A 1076 20.11 -31.97 11.88
CA SER A 1076 21.26 -31.25 11.33
C SER A 1076 20.95 -30.68 9.94
N GLY A 1077 21.95 -30.07 9.29
CA GLY A 1077 21.80 -29.65 7.90
C GLY A 1077 21.57 -30.80 6.93
N LEU A 1078 21.96 -32.04 7.27
CA LEU A 1078 21.70 -33.22 6.44
C LEU A 1078 20.20 -33.42 6.22
N GLU A 1079 19.43 -33.52 7.31
CA GLU A 1079 17.98 -33.70 7.30
C GLU A 1079 17.25 -32.52 6.65
N LEU A 1080 17.84 -31.32 6.73
CA LEU A 1080 17.33 -30.10 6.12
C LEU A 1080 17.76 -29.89 4.65
N THR A 1081 18.43 -30.85 4.03
CA THR A 1081 18.74 -30.79 2.58
C THR A 1081 17.45 -30.62 1.79
N GLY A 1082 17.36 -29.67 0.86
CA GLY A 1082 16.15 -29.37 0.09
C GLY A 1082 15.34 -28.18 0.62
N ALA A 1083 15.52 -27.80 1.90
CA ALA A 1083 14.86 -26.63 2.48
C ALA A 1083 15.20 -25.34 1.72
N TRP A 1084 14.20 -24.47 1.52
CA TRP A 1084 14.37 -23.21 0.81
C TRP A 1084 14.91 -22.12 1.72
N ILE A 1085 15.88 -21.38 1.19
CA ILE A 1085 16.44 -20.18 1.80
C ILE A 1085 16.25 -19.00 0.85
N THR A 1086 15.57 -17.96 1.33
CA THR A 1086 15.42 -16.70 0.59
C THR A 1086 16.24 -15.61 1.27
N VAL A 1087 17.15 -14.97 0.52
CA VAL A 1087 17.96 -13.85 0.99
C VAL A 1087 17.55 -12.58 0.24
N VAL A 1088 17.26 -11.50 0.98
CA VAL A 1088 16.88 -10.18 0.44
C VAL A 1088 17.93 -9.14 0.82
N PHE A 1089 18.31 -8.31 -0.14
CA PHE A 1089 19.29 -7.23 0.01
C PHE A 1089 18.61 -5.84 0.01
N ASP A 1090 19.34 -4.83 0.48
CA ASP A 1090 18.84 -3.46 0.64
C ASP A 1090 18.51 -2.72 -0.68
N ASP A 1091 18.95 -3.26 -1.82
CA ASP A 1091 18.57 -2.78 -3.15
C ASP A 1091 17.32 -3.46 -3.73
N GLY A 1092 16.65 -4.31 -2.94
CA GLY A 1092 15.48 -5.10 -3.34
C GLY A 1092 15.81 -6.37 -4.12
N THR A 1093 17.09 -6.66 -4.37
CA THR A 1093 17.50 -7.94 -4.96
C THR A 1093 17.20 -9.07 -3.99
N SER A 1094 16.67 -10.18 -4.51
CA SER A 1094 16.43 -11.39 -3.72
C SER A 1094 16.84 -12.65 -4.48
N TYR A 1095 17.33 -13.66 -3.73
CA TYR A 1095 17.66 -14.98 -4.26
C TYR A 1095 17.04 -16.07 -3.39
N ARG A 1096 16.33 -17.00 -4.01
CA ARG A 1096 15.75 -18.18 -3.37
C ARG A 1096 16.48 -19.45 -3.83
N ARG A 1097 17.04 -20.25 -2.90
CA ARG A 1097 17.89 -21.44 -3.17
C ARG A 1097 17.65 -22.58 -2.18
N GLN A 1098 17.95 -23.83 -2.57
CA GLN A 1098 17.75 -25.00 -1.70
C GLN A 1098 19.05 -25.52 -1.04
N LEU A 1099 19.01 -25.83 0.25
CA LEU A 1099 20.12 -26.45 1.00
C LEU A 1099 20.58 -27.76 0.36
N PHE A 1100 21.90 -27.96 0.31
CA PHE A 1100 22.47 -29.26 -0.06
C PHE A 1100 23.68 -29.59 0.81
N LEU A 1101 23.90 -30.89 1.02
CA LEU A 1101 24.98 -31.41 1.86
C LEU A 1101 26.34 -30.81 1.46
N THR A 1102 27.04 -30.26 2.44
CA THR A 1102 28.39 -29.70 2.29
C THR A 1102 29.36 -30.81 1.90
N PRO A 1103 30.21 -30.62 0.87
CA PRO A 1103 31.15 -31.65 0.44
C PRO A 1103 31.99 -32.22 1.59
N GLY A 1104 31.87 -33.53 1.82
CA GLY A 1104 32.62 -34.25 2.85
C GLY A 1104 32.12 -34.08 4.29
N SER A 1105 30.98 -33.42 4.50
CA SER A 1105 30.28 -33.39 5.78
C SER A 1105 29.28 -34.54 5.87
N GLU A 1106 29.05 -35.04 7.08
CA GLU A 1106 27.97 -36.01 7.38
C GLU A 1106 26.71 -35.31 7.93
N THR A 1107 26.80 -34.03 8.28
CA THR A 1107 25.76 -33.31 9.06
C THR A 1107 25.45 -31.90 8.56
N GLY A 1108 26.35 -31.29 7.79
CA GLY A 1108 26.27 -29.88 7.44
C GLY A 1108 25.77 -29.65 6.03
N ALA A 1109 24.78 -28.78 5.83
CA ALA A 1109 24.33 -28.33 4.50
C ALA A 1109 24.61 -26.84 4.29
N ARG A 1110 24.69 -26.42 3.03
CA ARG A 1110 24.96 -25.02 2.67
C ARG A 1110 24.32 -24.60 1.36
N ILE A 1111 24.17 -23.29 1.18
CA ILE A 1111 23.94 -22.64 -0.12
C ILE A 1111 24.77 -21.37 -0.29
N ASP A 1112 24.92 -20.96 -1.54
CA ASP A 1112 25.39 -19.63 -1.91
C ASP A 1112 24.28 -18.89 -2.67
N ALA A 1113 23.67 -17.90 -2.02
CA ALA A 1113 22.64 -17.03 -2.59
C ALA A 1113 23.31 -15.96 -3.46
N ARG A 1114 23.20 -16.09 -4.79
CA ARG A 1114 23.96 -15.25 -5.74
C ARG A 1114 23.35 -15.22 -7.16
N PRO A 1115 23.81 -14.29 -8.04
CA PRO A 1115 23.16 -14.01 -9.34
C PRO A 1115 23.13 -15.17 -10.34
N THR A 1116 24.03 -16.15 -10.21
CA THR A 1116 24.09 -17.31 -11.12
C THR A 1116 23.61 -18.57 -10.41
N ALA A 1117 22.54 -19.19 -10.92
CA ALA A 1117 22.14 -20.54 -10.54
C ALA A 1117 22.70 -21.58 -11.54
N LEU A 1118 23.13 -22.73 -11.04
CA LEU A 1118 23.34 -23.90 -11.87
C LEU A 1118 21.96 -24.50 -12.24
N PRO A 1119 21.82 -25.17 -13.39
CA PRO A 1119 20.57 -25.87 -13.74
C PRO A 1119 20.14 -26.85 -12.66
N ARG A 1120 18.85 -27.19 -12.56
CA ARG A 1120 18.37 -28.19 -11.61
C ARG A 1120 18.47 -29.59 -12.24
N PRO A 1121 19.03 -30.60 -11.56
CA PRO A 1121 18.96 -31.97 -12.03
C PRO A 1121 17.54 -32.52 -11.85
N THR A 1122 17.15 -33.50 -12.68
CA THR A 1122 15.99 -34.35 -12.40
C THR A 1122 16.44 -35.79 -12.25
N ILE A 1123 15.78 -36.54 -11.36
CA ILE A 1123 16.12 -37.94 -11.09
C ILE A 1123 14.94 -38.87 -11.29
N ALA A 1124 15.23 -40.09 -11.74
CA ALA A 1124 14.28 -41.19 -11.87
C ALA A 1124 14.90 -42.53 -11.45
N ALA A 1125 14.17 -43.34 -10.69
CA ALA A 1125 14.57 -44.71 -10.37
C ALA A 1125 14.21 -45.64 -11.53
N VAL A 1126 15.21 -46.11 -12.27
CA VAL A 1126 15.00 -46.87 -13.50
C VAL A 1126 14.33 -48.21 -13.19
N GLY A 1127 13.13 -48.42 -13.74
CA GLY A 1127 12.36 -49.64 -13.52
C GLY A 1127 11.41 -49.58 -12.33
N VAL A 1128 11.36 -48.46 -11.61
CA VAL A 1128 10.36 -48.17 -10.56
C VAL A 1128 9.30 -47.23 -11.16
N ALA A 1129 8.03 -47.61 -11.06
CA ALA A 1129 6.95 -46.92 -11.77
C ALA A 1129 6.53 -45.58 -11.14
N SER A 1130 6.68 -45.44 -9.82
CA SER A 1130 6.31 -44.26 -9.04
C SER A 1130 7.19 -44.16 -7.80
N SER A 1131 7.31 -42.97 -7.22
CA SER A 1131 7.94 -42.70 -5.92
C SER A 1131 6.92 -41.99 -5.04
N PRO A 1132 6.79 -42.32 -3.73
CA PRO A 1132 7.52 -43.35 -3.00
C PRO A 1132 7.23 -44.80 -3.45
N ALA A 1133 8.14 -45.74 -3.19
CA ALA A 1133 7.92 -47.17 -3.50
C ALA A 1133 8.71 -48.16 -2.63
N ASN A 1134 8.11 -49.33 -2.41
CA ASN A 1134 8.78 -50.49 -1.82
C ASN A 1134 9.61 -51.25 -2.85
N VAL A 1135 10.85 -51.58 -2.49
CA VAL A 1135 11.77 -52.39 -3.30
C VAL A 1135 12.38 -53.52 -2.48
N THR A 1136 12.71 -54.63 -3.13
CA THR A 1136 13.34 -55.81 -2.46
C THR A 1136 14.81 -55.99 -2.81
N ALA A 1137 15.28 -55.28 -3.83
CA ALA A 1137 16.68 -55.30 -4.25
C ALA A 1137 17.39 -54.06 -3.71
N ALA A 1138 18.50 -54.26 -2.99
CA ALA A 1138 19.32 -53.15 -2.54
C ALA A 1138 20.00 -52.42 -3.72
N GLY A 1139 20.32 -53.13 -4.81
CA GLY A 1139 20.89 -52.51 -6.00
C GLY A 1139 19.81 -51.82 -6.84
N GLN A 1140 19.93 -50.51 -6.99
CA GLN A 1140 19.07 -49.65 -7.80
C GLN A 1140 19.87 -48.90 -8.86
N THR A 1141 19.19 -48.39 -9.88
CA THR A 1141 19.80 -47.50 -10.86
C THR A 1141 19.04 -46.18 -10.86
N ILE A 1142 19.71 -45.10 -10.49
CA ILE A 1142 19.14 -43.76 -10.50
C ILE A 1142 19.65 -43.06 -11.75
N ARG A 1143 18.73 -42.71 -12.65
CA ARG A 1143 19.01 -41.88 -13.81
C ARG A 1143 18.94 -40.44 -13.39
N VAL A 1144 20.02 -39.70 -13.61
CA VAL A 1144 20.07 -38.25 -13.43
C VAL A 1144 20.08 -37.59 -14.81
N SER A 1145 19.28 -36.56 -15.00
CA SER A 1145 19.18 -35.80 -16.25
C SER A 1145 19.60 -34.35 -16.06
N GLY A 1146 20.23 -33.77 -17.09
CA GLY A 1146 20.59 -32.36 -17.15
C GLY A 1146 21.61 -32.04 -18.25
N PRO A 1147 22.34 -30.91 -18.16
CA PRO A 1147 23.27 -30.49 -19.20
C PRO A 1147 24.44 -31.46 -19.37
N ALA A 1148 24.79 -31.79 -20.62
CA ALA A 1148 25.93 -32.64 -20.93
C ALA A 1148 27.24 -32.04 -20.36
N GLY A 1149 28.03 -32.88 -19.67
CA GLY A 1149 29.29 -32.48 -19.03
C GLY A 1149 29.14 -31.84 -17.66
N ALA A 1150 27.93 -31.67 -17.13
CA ALA A 1150 27.72 -31.20 -15.76
C ALA A 1150 28.12 -32.28 -14.74
N ASP A 1151 28.87 -31.88 -13.70
CA ASP A 1151 29.20 -32.75 -12.58
C ASP A 1151 28.04 -32.78 -11.58
N VAL A 1152 27.66 -33.98 -11.14
CA VAL A 1152 26.51 -34.22 -10.25
C VAL A 1152 26.92 -34.99 -9.01
N ARG A 1153 26.38 -34.54 -7.86
CA ARG A 1153 26.38 -35.24 -6.59
C ARG A 1153 24.98 -35.80 -6.36
N LEU A 1154 24.87 -37.12 -6.25
CA LEU A 1154 23.66 -37.82 -5.86
C LEU A 1154 23.81 -38.27 -4.40
N LEU A 1155 22.94 -37.75 -3.54
CA LEU A 1155 22.84 -38.06 -2.13
C LEU A 1155 21.81 -39.16 -1.91
N VAL A 1156 22.16 -40.15 -1.08
CA VAL A 1156 21.27 -41.21 -0.62
C VAL A 1156 21.33 -41.25 0.90
N VAL A 1157 20.20 -41.02 1.56
CA VAL A 1157 20.05 -41.01 3.02
C VAL A 1157 19.15 -42.16 3.44
N ASP A 1158 19.69 -43.10 4.19
CA ASP A 1158 18.93 -44.18 4.84
C ASP A 1158 18.27 -43.62 6.10
N GLY A 1159 16.97 -43.33 5.97
CA GLY A 1159 16.12 -42.90 7.05
C GLY A 1159 15.55 -44.08 7.84
N ALA A 1160 15.42 -43.88 9.15
CA ALA A 1160 14.71 -44.77 10.05
C ALA A 1160 13.55 -44.05 10.73
N LEU A 1161 12.51 -44.82 11.06
CA LEU A 1161 11.38 -44.36 11.85
C LEU A 1161 11.40 -45.04 13.23
N TYR A 1162 11.97 -44.37 14.23
CA TYR A 1162 12.00 -44.89 15.59
C TYR A 1162 10.83 -44.38 16.42
N THR A 1163 9.94 -45.30 16.79
CA THR A 1163 8.74 -44.96 17.58
C THR A 1163 8.64 -45.67 18.92
N SER A 1164 9.61 -46.53 19.24
CA SER A 1164 9.61 -47.31 20.47
C SER A 1164 9.70 -46.41 21.70
N GLY A 1165 8.66 -46.44 22.54
CA GLY A 1165 8.59 -45.66 23.78
C GLY A 1165 7.90 -44.31 23.63
N LEU A 1166 7.46 -43.95 22.41
CA LEU A 1166 6.68 -42.74 22.17
C LEU A 1166 5.23 -42.91 22.63
N PRO A 1167 4.57 -41.84 23.11
CA PRO A 1167 3.13 -41.80 23.28
C PRO A 1167 2.43 -42.19 21.97
N GLY A 1168 1.40 -43.05 22.04
CA GLY A 1168 0.62 -43.44 20.86
C GLY A 1168 1.35 -44.29 19.81
N GLY A 1169 2.67 -44.50 19.96
CA GLY A 1169 3.51 -45.16 18.95
C GLY A 1169 4.03 -44.20 17.87
N GLY A 1170 4.04 -42.89 18.12
CA GLY A 1170 4.41 -41.83 17.17
C GLY A 1170 3.26 -40.86 16.96
N PHE A 1171 3.58 -39.59 16.73
CA PHE A 1171 2.61 -38.54 16.39
C PHE A 1171 2.52 -38.41 14.87
N ASP A 1172 1.31 -38.15 14.34
CA ASP A 1172 0.97 -37.99 12.92
C ASP A 1172 1.87 -38.73 11.90
N LEU A 1173 1.95 -40.07 12.01
CA LEU A 1173 2.89 -40.83 11.20
C LEU A 1173 2.46 -40.98 9.75
N ASP A 1174 3.33 -40.54 8.86
CA ASP A 1174 3.10 -40.61 7.42
C ASP A 1174 3.71 -41.86 6.76
N PRO A 1175 3.12 -42.35 5.65
CA PRO A 1175 3.73 -43.42 4.87
C PRO A 1175 5.12 -43.02 4.37
N TYR A 1176 6.12 -43.86 4.65
CA TYR A 1176 7.53 -43.62 4.28
C TYR A 1176 8.18 -42.43 5.00
N GLU A 1177 7.64 -42.02 6.14
CA GLU A 1177 8.25 -41.02 7.01
C GLU A 1177 9.51 -41.57 7.71
N ALA A 1178 10.54 -40.73 7.87
CA ALA A 1178 11.73 -41.06 8.63
C ALA A 1178 12.08 -39.91 9.57
N ASN A 1179 12.44 -40.24 10.82
CA ASN A 1179 12.75 -39.27 11.87
C ASN A 1179 14.22 -39.33 12.32
N THR A 1180 15.05 -40.16 11.70
CA THR A 1180 16.50 -40.22 12.01
C THR A 1180 17.30 -40.70 10.80
N ALA A 1181 18.33 -39.95 10.41
CA ALA A 1181 19.28 -40.41 9.41
C ALA A 1181 20.27 -41.42 10.00
N ARG A 1182 20.49 -42.53 9.30
CA ARG A 1182 21.37 -43.63 9.76
C ARG A 1182 22.62 -43.80 8.93
N VAL A 1183 22.49 -43.65 7.62
CA VAL A 1183 23.59 -43.79 6.67
C VAL A 1183 23.43 -42.72 5.59
N VAL A 1184 24.49 -41.96 5.37
CA VAL A 1184 24.59 -41.02 4.25
C VAL A 1184 25.61 -41.55 3.25
N THR A 1185 25.22 -41.64 1.99
CA THR A 1185 26.11 -42.04 0.89
C THR A 1185 26.03 -41.05 -0.25
N GLU A 1186 27.18 -40.57 -0.71
CA GLU A 1186 27.29 -39.72 -1.89
C GLU A 1186 27.86 -40.48 -3.09
N TYR A 1187 27.25 -40.25 -4.25
CA TYR A 1187 27.75 -40.73 -5.54
C TYR A 1187 28.06 -39.52 -6.43
N ASN A 1188 29.24 -39.53 -7.04
CA ASN A 1188 29.66 -38.51 -8.00
C ASN A 1188 29.59 -39.08 -9.42
N ALA A 1189 29.06 -38.30 -10.35
CA ALA A 1189 29.06 -38.63 -11.77
C ALA A 1189 29.16 -37.36 -12.63
N THR A 1190 29.34 -37.54 -13.94
CA THR A 1190 29.24 -36.46 -14.92
C THR A 1190 28.19 -36.83 -15.95
N ILE A 1191 27.31 -35.89 -16.29
CA ILE A 1191 26.24 -36.10 -17.27
C ILE A 1191 26.84 -36.40 -18.64
N GLY A 1192 26.39 -37.50 -19.25
CA GLY A 1192 26.86 -37.92 -20.57
C GLY A 1192 26.36 -37.02 -21.70
N ALA A 1193 26.89 -37.22 -22.91
CA ALA A 1193 26.51 -36.43 -24.09
C ALA A 1193 25.01 -36.53 -24.46
N GLY A 1194 24.29 -37.54 -23.97
CA GLY A 1194 22.85 -37.71 -24.17
C GLY A 1194 21.98 -36.93 -23.18
N GLY A 1195 22.58 -36.11 -22.30
CA GLY A 1195 21.87 -35.33 -21.29
C GLY A 1195 21.44 -36.13 -20.05
N THR A 1196 21.89 -37.38 -19.92
CA THR A 1196 21.64 -38.23 -18.75
C THR A 1196 22.89 -39.00 -18.31
N VAL A 1197 22.88 -39.47 -17.06
CA VAL A 1197 23.81 -40.49 -16.54
C VAL A 1197 23.05 -41.46 -15.64
N ASP A 1198 23.33 -42.76 -15.77
CA ASP A 1198 22.78 -43.80 -14.89
C ASP A 1198 23.79 -44.12 -13.80
N ILE A 1199 23.41 -43.90 -12.54
CA ILE A 1199 24.24 -44.13 -11.37
C ILE A 1199 23.74 -45.41 -10.69
N ALA A 1200 24.62 -46.40 -10.58
CA ALA A 1200 24.34 -47.61 -9.80
C ALA A 1200 24.42 -47.26 -8.30
N VAL A 1201 23.29 -47.35 -7.61
CA VAL A 1201 23.14 -47.05 -6.19
C VAL A 1201 22.91 -48.35 -5.43
N THR A 1202 23.52 -48.48 -4.26
CA THR A 1202 23.16 -49.53 -3.30
C THR A 1202 22.42 -48.87 -2.15
N LEU A 1203 21.13 -49.16 -2.03
CA LEU A 1203 20.31 -48.78 -0.88
C LEU A 1203 20.81 -49.50 0.37
N THR A 1204 20.73 -48.84 1.51
CA THR A 1204 21.04 -49.45 2.82
C THR A 1204 19.77 -49.66 3.63
N LYS A 1205 19.87 -50.59 4.58
CA LYS A 1205 18.89 -50.84 5.63
C LYS A 1205 19.69 -51.07 6.90
N PHE A 1206 19.99 -50.00 7.62
CA PHE A 1206 20.88 -50.03 8.77
C PHE A 1206 20.41 -51.00 9.86
N ASP A 1207 19.11 -50.98 10.17
CA ASP A 1207 18.46 -51.89 11.10
C ASP A 1207 17.01 -52.18 10.69
N ALA A 1208 16.20 -52.76 11.59
CA ALA A 1208 14.83 -53.17 11.30
C ALA A 1208 13.83 -52.00 11.14
N ASN A 1209 14.16 -50.81 11.66
CA ASN A 1209 13.33 -49.61 11.56
C ASN A 1209 13.86 -48.62 10.49
N ALA A 1210 15.04 -48.91 9.92
CA ALA A 1210 15.64 -48.20 8.79
C ALA A 1210 15.26 -48.85 7.44
N GLY A 1211 15.78 -48.30 6.35
CA GLY A 1211 15.55 -48.79 4.98
C GLY A 1211 14.78 -47.81 4.11
N ILE A 1212 14.32 -46.68 4.65
CA ILE A 1212 13.59 -45.64 3.91
C ILE A 1212 14.62 -44.71 3.25
N ASN A 1213 15.05 -45.08 2.05
CA ASN A 1213 16.14 -44.39 1.37
C ASN A 1213 15.61 -43.16 0.62
N HIS A 1214 15.95 -41.97 1.11
CA HIS A 1214 15.67 -40.69 0.47
C HIS A 1214 16.83 -40.32 -0.47
N ILE A 1215 16.51 -40.02 -1.73
CA ILE A 1215 17.48 -39.83 -2.79
C ILE A 1215 17.25 -38.48 -3.46
N VAL A 1216 18.31 -37.68 -3.57
CA VAL A 1216 18.26 -36.34 -4.16
C VAL A 1216 19.59 -36.01 -4.85
N ALA A 1217 19.59 -35.18 -5.88
CA ALA A 1217 20.79 -34.76 -6.60
C ALA A 1217 20.96 -33.24 -6.65
N ALA A 1218 22.20 -32.78 -6.78
CA ALA A 1218 22.54 -31.41 -7.14
C ALA A 1218 23.73 -31.38 -8.12
N PHE A 1219 23.71 -30.48 -9.09
CA PHE A 1219 24.91 -30.19 -9.88
C PHE A 1219 25.90 -29.40 -9.05
N THR A 1220 27.19 -29.61 -9.31
CA THR A 1220 28.26 -28.85 -8.67
C THR A 1220 29.18 -28.23 -9.70
N ASP A 1221 29.67 -27.03 -9.40
CA ASP A 1221 30.73 -26.41 -10.17
C ASP A 1221 32.13 -26.66 -9.58
N ALA A 1222 33.16 -26.16 -10.27
CA ALA A 1222 34.55 -26.31 -9.88
C ALA A 1222 34.92 -25.64 -8.54
N GLN A 1223 34.04 -24.80 -7.96
CA GLN A 1223 34.20 -24.21 -6.64
C GLN A 1223 33.43 -24.99 -5.55
N GLY A 1224 32.75 -26.09 -5.92
CA GLY A 1224 31.96 -26.90 -5.01
C GLY A 1224 30.62 -26.27 -4.61
N ARG A 1225 30.15 -25.28 -5.38
CA ARG A 1225 28.83 -24.67 -5.20
C ARG A 1225 27.78 -25.54 -5.87
N THR A 1226 26.57 -25.56 -5.33
CA THR A 1226 25.51 -26.47 -5.75
C THR A 1226 24.40 -25.75 -6.52
N SER A 1227 23.71 -26.49 -7.40
CA SER A 1227 22.39 -26.11 -7.89
C SER A 1227 21.33 -26.21 -6.79
N ASP A 1228 20.12 -25.76 -7.09
CA ASP A 1228 18.93 -26.25 -6.39
C ASP A 1228 18.81 -27.78 -6.58
N VAL A 1229 18.11 -28.45 -5.69
CA VAL A 1229 18.10 -29.92 -5.64
C VAL A 1229 17.10 -30.51 -6.62
N SER A 1230 17.27 -31.77 -7.02
CA SER A 1230 16.29 -32.49 -7.83
C SER A 1230 14.98 -32.74 -7.07
N ASN A 1231 13.96 -33.23 -7.78
CA ASN A 1231 12.88 -33.98 -7.13
C ASN A 1231 13.45 -35.08 -6.21
N VAL A 1232 12.76 -35.39 -5.11
CA VAL A 1232 13.17 -36.45 -4.17
C VAL A 1232 12.59 -37.79 -4.62
N ILE A 1233 13.39 -38.86 -4.52
CA ILE A 1233 12.93 -40.25 -4.68
C ILE A 1233 13.02 -40.94 -3.33
N ILE A 1234 11.93 -41.61 -2.92
CA ILE A 1234 11.86 -42.38 -1.68
C ILE A 1234 11.69 -43.86 -2.01
N LEU A 1235 12.66 -44.69 -1.65
CA LEU A 1235 12.63 -46.13 -1.84
C LEU A 1235 12.79 -46.86 -0.50
N ASP A 1236 11.77 -47.59 -0.07
CA ASP A 1236 11.84 -48.43 1.12
C ASP A 1236 12.35 -49.84 0.76
N LEU A 1237 13.54 -50.17 1.27
CA LEU A 1237 14.16 -51.48 1.11
C LEU A 1237 13.58 -52.45 2.12
N ASN A 1238 12.66 -53.31 1.67
CA ASN A 1238 11.96 -54.28 2.52
C ASN A 1238 12.71 -55.60 2.71
#